data_AF-A0A182UY68-F1
#
_entry.id   AF-A0A182UY68-F1
#
_cell.length_a   1.000
_cell.length_b   1.000
_cell.length_c   1.000
_cell.angle_alpha   90.00
_cell.angle_beta   90.00
_cell.angle_gamma   90.00
#
_symmetry.space_group_name_H-M   'P 1'
#
loop_
_entity.id
_entity.type
_entity.pdbx_description
1 polymer ?
#
loop_
_entity_poly.entity_id
_entity_poly.type
_entity_poly.pdbx_seq_one_letter_code
_entity_poly.pdbx_strand_id
1 'polypeptide(L)'
;MVRRLYASEWFDSTVVDREGHTVLQCALALGDDELVRALIQKIEIAEADGGTACYKIMRHNSLPIVKTFLAMQRYERMEEFQHLTSALMQLTMKQFSLASNVRVYVMWKLSAFGFEHLSGDWSGVKDPNEWKQHMKVVRECWSVISEKYDTGLYTDIDDTLLHQLQAWHNHCYFLKHNQFLAHLPMSEALFCVAIFVSIHTDSVPEYRLLVTKRLVIDVVRMITDQLTIAKDFLETMHSDLFAVAKPFEIEIFSQKEAIVLDMMSKVANAVIPHKNHLTKLLENKRAMLWPTNADRLIKEMAERVRKIDPAWTEQRMDELNEFKTKSKQLIIEQIRIRLPPVSHPQNVVTRLTSEWRKGRTTESILPELIAEEAFKLHHLMRFKDRRIKRKLLKCYAKTKQFYSLRKMLRYSAQIKPLENESTHTDIMCMQGVMQTLGEALKNTTNSANLPGKIQDVMKAIVTPHFVKQNKSLREMFSHGVPLHRLLAPYVDDRKLCKEFYSKFGPIRIVFQLLYIVLVADIKYSFYGQLRSCQSFELFQSLARYASHNKELEASQQKQYEERIYSRWRSNWRNIHVNLSCVDSKEARQTLDYFPCTFSHLLRSAVCEFDCSQEFDSLAQTRQLAQELGLADKLDEEALQSLCARLKPYYNNVFYLDSKWKVLTAFCKQHKIAWNERLARQLLSKDQEVLQQYYDDTRNTLLAILEERQLHTVDGLVAVECGNFPTRTLVALMKIQLDLCEMLIAVQYFGDSFHYMKHSIPMIQGRNYRNYLAHDVLSYDLLTYSSKIQGGGKECRKDC
;
A
#
# COMPACT_ATOMS: atom_id res chain seq x y z
N MET A 1 1.90 -55.61 -5.39
CA MET A 1 1.00 -55.12 -6.46
C MET A 1 1.38 -53.71 -6.91
N VAL A 2 1.48 -52.73 -6.00
CA VAL A 2 1.94 -51.34 -6.28
C VAL A 2 3.28 -51.30 -7.02
N ARG A 3 4.30 -52.05 -6.56
CA ARG A 3 5.61 -52.16 -7.25
C ARG A 3 5.54 -52.79 -8.66
N ARG A 4 4.49 -53.56 -8.98
CA ARG A 4 4.27 -54.16 -10.32
C ARG A 4 3.49 -53.22 -11.24
N LEU A 5 2.51 -52.49 -10.70
CA LEU A 5 1.83 -51.38 -11.41
C LEU A 5 2.79 -50.21 -11.71
N TYR A 6 3.75 -49.99 -10.82
CA TYR A 6 4.86 -49.05 -10.97
C TYR A 6 5.77 -49.34 -12.19
N ALA A 7 5.89 -50.60 -12.61
CA ALA A 7 6.68 -50.97 -13.78
C ALA A 7 5.91 -50.84 -15.11
N SER A 8 4.60 -50.59 -15.06
CA SER A 8 3.73 -50.62 -16.24
C SER A 8 3.33 -49.25 -16.79
N GLU A 9 3.74 -48.12 -16.20
CA GLU A 9 3.43 -46.73 -16.62
C GLU A 9 1.93 -46.33 -16.70
N TRP A 10 0.99 -47.25 -16.47
CA TRP A 10 -0.46 -47.02 -16.59
C TRP A 10 -1.10 -46.57 -15.26
N PHE A 11 -0.45 -45.66 -14.55
CA PHE A 11 -0.79 -45.35 -13.17
C PHE A 11 -1.03 -43.84 -12.95
N ASP A 12 -2.27 -43.46 -12.62
CA ASP A 12 -2.60 -42.10 -12.19
C ASP A 12 -2.47 -41.99 -10.66
N SER A 13 -1.40 -41.33 -10.22
CA SER A 13 -1.05 -41.11 -8.82
C SER A 13 -1.95 -40.13 -8.07
N THR A 14 -2.84 -39.42 -8.77
CA THR A 14 -3.80 -38.49 -8.17
C THR A 14 -5.15 -39.14 -7.89
N VAL A 15 -5.37 -40.37 -8.35
CA VAL A 15 -6.54 -41.17 -8.01
C VAL A 15 -6.51 -41.54 -6.53
N VAL A 16 -7.63 -41.32 -5.87
CA VAL A 16 -7.85 -41.65 -4.47
C VAL A 16 -8.58 -42.98 -4.32
N ASP A 17 -8.28 -43.72 -3.26
CA ASP A 17 -9.04 -44.90 -2.88
C ASP A 17 -10.42 -44.54 -2.29
N ARG A 18 -11.16 -45.55 -1.80
CA ARG A 18 -12.50 -45.35 -1.21
C ARG A 18 -12.48 -44.51 0.07
N GLU A 19 -11.31 -44.35 0.69
CA GLU A 19 -11.10 -43.56 1.91
C GLU A 19 -10.57 -42.15 1.59
N GLY A 20 -10.37 -41.83 0.31
CA GLY A 20 -9.85 -40.54 -0.13
C GLY A 20 -8.33 -40.44 -0.14
N HIS A 21 -7.60 -41.56 0.01
CA HIS A 21 -6.14 -41.56 0.05
C HIS A 21 -5.52 -41.81 -1.32
N THR A 22 -4.51 -41.02 -1.69
CA THR A 22 -3.68 -41.30 -2.87
C THR A 22 -2.70 -42.43 -2.56
N VAL A 23 -2.16 -43.08 -3.59
CA VAL A 23 -1.19 -44.17 -3.38
C VAL A 23 0.10 -43.72 -2.70
N LEU A 24 0.49 -42.46 -2.87
CA LEU A 24 1.57 -41.87 -2.09
C LEU A 24 1.21 -41.72 -0.60
N GLN A 25 -0.03 -41.37 -0.29
CA GLN A 25 -0.52 -41.33 1.09
C GLN A 25 -0.64 -42.74 1.69
N CYS A 26 -1.07 -43.74 0.92
CA CYS A 26 -1.10 -45.14 1.37
C CYS A 26 0.32 -45.68 1.61
N ALA A 27 1.28 -45.39 0.72
CA ALA A 27 2.68 -45.77 0.90
C ALA A 27 3.30 -45.13 2.15
N LEU A 28 2.95 -43.86 2.41
CA LEU A 28 3.35 -43.15 3.63
C LEU A 28 2.73 -43.79 4.88
N ALA A 29 1.45 -44.15 4.85
CA ALA A 29 0.76 -44.80 5.96
C ALA A 29 1.33 -46.18 6.31
N LEU A 30 1.92 -46.86 5.32
CA LEU A 30 2.63 -48.14 5.50
C LEU A 30 4.05 -47.97 6.06
N GLY A 31 4.57 -46.75 6.14
CA GLY A 31 5.93 -46.46 6.65
C GLY A 31 7.07 -46.90 5.72
N ASP A 32 6.81 -47.18 4.45
CA ASP A 32 7.84 -47.57 3.46
C ASP A 32 8.44 -46.31 2.79
N ASP A 33 9.38 -45.67 3.51
CA ASP A 33 10.06 -44.45 3.05
C ASP A 33 10.78 -44.62 1.70
N GLU A 34 11.31 -45.82 1.42
CA GLU A 34 11.99 -46.11 0.16
C GLU A 34 10.99 -46.12 -1.01
N LEU A 35 9.83 -46.75 -0.80
CA LEU A 35 8.73 -46.71 -1.77
C LEU A 35 8.21 -45.28 -1.98
N VAL A 36 8.02 -44.50 -0.92
CA VAL A 36 7.56 -43.10 -1.04
C VAL A 36 8.53 -42.28 -1.88
N ARG A 37 9.85 -42.37 -1.62
CA ARG A 37 10.86 -41.65 -2.41
C ARG A 37 10.88 -42.11 -3.87
N ALA A 38 10.79 -43.41 -4.12
CA ALA A 38 10.76 -43.96 -5.48
C ALA A 38 9.51 -43.49 -6.26
N LEU A 39 8.34 -43.45 -5.61
CA LEU A 39 7.09 -42.99 -6.21
C LEU A 39 7.13 -41.49 -6.52
N ILE A 40 7.63 -40.66 -5.58
CA ILE A 40 7.83 -39.22 -5.81
C ILE A 40 8.73 -39.00 -7.03
N GLN A 41 9.86 -39.69 -7.11
CA GLN A 41 10.89 -39.43 -8.11
C GLN A 41 10.50 -39.90 -9.52
N LYS A 42 9.76 -41.01 -9.65
CA LYS A 42 9.41 -41.55 -10.96
C LYS A 42 8.02 -41.17 -11.47
N ILE A 43 7.05 -40.94 -10.59
CA ILE A 43 5.66 -40.75 -11.03
C ILE A 43 5.30 -39.27 -11.15
N GLU A 44 5.66 -38.49 -10.15
CA GLU A 44 5.24 -37.09 -10.12
C GLU A 44 6.20 -36.17 -10.88
N ILE A 45 7.51 -36.43 -10.80
CA ILE A 45 8.52 -35.44 -11.23
C ILE A 45 9.38 -35.87 -12.41
N ALA A 46 9.20 -37.08 -12.95
CA ALA A 46 9.88 -37.49 -14.17
C ALA A 46 9.54 -36.50 -15.29
N GLU A 47 10.57 -35.85 -15.83
CA GLU A 47 10.48 -34.87 -16.94
C GLU A 47 9.75 -33.54 -16.63
N ALA A 48 9.37 -33.29 -15.36
CA ALA A 48 8.75 -32.03 -14.97
C ALA A 48 9.81 -30.96 -14.61
N ASP A 49 9.59 -29.70 -15.00
CA ASP A 49 10.34 -28.59 -14.41
C ASP A 49 10.03 -28.47 -12.90
N GLY A 50 10.94 -27.85 -12.14
CA GLY A 50 10.81 -27.80 -10.67
C GLY A 50 9.51 -27.15 -10.18
N GLY A 51 8.95 -26.18 -10.91
CA GLY A 51 7.67 -25.55 -10.59
C GLY A 51 6.50 -26.52 -10.80
N THR A 52 6.48 -27.23 -11.94
CA THR A 52 5.48 -28.26 -12.23
C THR A 52 5.58 -29.45 -11.26
N ALA A 53 6.81 -29.84 -10.87
CA ALA A 53 7.05 -30.86 -9.86
C ALA A 53 6.46 -30.45 -8.49
N CYS A 54 6.74 -29.21 -8.04
CA CYS A 54 6.15 -28.67 -6.81
C CYS A 54 4.62 -28.63 -6.88
N TYR A 55 4.05 -28.19 -8.00
CA TYR A 55 2.61 -28.17 -8.24
C TYR A 55 1.98 -29.56 -8.06
N LYS A 56 2.54 -30.57 -8.74
CA LYS A 56 2.05 -31.95 -8.68
C LYS A 56 2.10 -32.52 -7.27
N ILE A 57 3.24 -32.36 -6.58
CA ILE A 57 3.43 -32.85 -5.22
C ILE A 57 2.46 -32.19 -4.24
N MET A 58 2.25 -30.88 -4.36
CA MET A 58 1.33 -30.14 -3.49
C MET A 58 -0.14 -30.56 -3.70
N ARG A 59 -0.52 -31.13 -4.86
CA ARG A 59 -1.88 -31.66 -5.09
C ARG A 59 -2.22 -32.89 -4.26
N HIS A 60 -1.23 -33.64 -3.76
CA HIS A 60 -1.51 -34.71 -2.78
C HIS A 60 -1.98 -34.16 -1.44
N ASN A 61 -1.89 -32.83 -1.24
CA ASN A 61 -2.45 -32.13 -0.10
C ASN A 61 -2.01 -32.70 1.27
N SER A 62 -0.78 -33.20 1.33
CA SER A 62 -0.20 -33.90 2.48
C SER A 62 1.13 -33.27 2.85
N LEU A 63 1.20 -32.67 4.04
CA LEU A 63 2.40 -32.00 4.53
C LEU A 63 3.63 -32.93 4.62
N PRO A 64 3.51 -34.18 5.09
CA PRO A 64 4.64 -35.12 5.08
C PRO A 64 5.20 -35.36 3.67
N ILE A 65 4.35 -35.56 2.66
CA ILE A 65 4.79 -35.79 1.27
C ILE A 65 5.56 -34.57 0.75
N VAL A 66 5.03 -33.37 0.97
CA VAL A 66 5.70 -32.10 0.57
C VAL A 66 7.07 -31.95 1.26
N LYS A 67 7.15 -32.22 2.57
CA LYS A 67 8.41 -32.16 3.32
C LYS A 67 9.44 -33.16 2.80
N THR A 68 9.03 -34.41 2.55
CA THR A 68 9.89 -35.46 2.01
C THR A 68 10.41 -35.08 0.62
N PHE A 69 9.54 -34.59 -0.26
CA PHE A 69 9.93 -34.13 -1.59
C PHE A 69 10.97 -33.01 -1.55
N LEU A 70 10.71 -31.93 -0.81
CA LEU A 70 11.64 -30.80 -0.73
C LEU A 70 13.01 -31.21 -0.15
N ALA A 71 13.02 -32.13 0.83
CA ALA A 71 14.25 -32.69 1.39
C ALA A 71 15.04 -33.55 0.38
N MET A 72 14.35 -34.23 -0.55
CA MET A 72 14.98 -35.03 -1.61
C MET A 72 15.63 -34.15 -2.68
N GLN A 73 14.97 -33.06 -3.09
CA GLN A 73 15.42 -32.24 -4.21
C GLN A 73 16.66 -31.39 -3.90
N ARG A 74 16.84 -31.00 -2.62
CA ARG A 74 17.97 -30.16 -2.19
C ARG A 74 18.15 -28.88 -3.02
N TYR A 75 17.04 -28.23 -3.37
CA TYR A 75 17.06 -26.97 -4.10
C TYR A 75 17.88 -25.90 -3.37
N GLU A 76 18.52 -25.01 -4.14
CA GLU A 76 18.99 -23.75 -3.56
C GLU A 76 17.81 -22.89 -3.12
N ARG A 77 18.01 -21.99 -2.15
CA ARG A 77 16.90 -21.20 -1.56
C ARG A 77 16.09 -20.43 -2.61
N MET A 78 16.77 -19.85 -3.61
CA MET A 78 16.12 -19.09 -4.69
C MET A 78 15.29 -20.01 -5.61
N GLU A 79 15.83 -21.18 -5.97
CA GLU A 79 15.14 -22.16 -6.80
C GLU A 79 13.92 -22.71 -6.08
N GLU A 80 14.06 -23.07 -4.80
CA GLU A 80 12.94 -23.53 -3.97
C GLU A 80 11.83 -22.48 -3.92
N PHE A 81 12.20 -21.21 -3.71
CA PHE A 81 11.27 -20.09 -3.71
C PHE A 81 10.54 -19.92 -5.06
N GLN A 82 11.26 -19.95 -6.18
CA GLN A 82 10.68 -19.82 -7.52
C GLN A 82 9.73 -20.97 -7.84
N HIS A 83 10.13 -22.21 -7.53
CA HIS A 83 9.33 -23.40 -7.80
C HIS A 83 8.06 -23.43 -6.95
N LEU A 84 8.15 -23.14 -5.64
CA LEU A 84 6.99 -23.07 -4.75
C LEU A 84 6.04 -21.92 -5.14
N THR A 85 6.58 -20.77 -5.54
CA THR A 85 5.79 -19.64 -6.04
C THR A 85 5.02 -20.02 -7.30
N SER A 86 5.70 -20.60 -8.29
CA SER A 86 5.08 -21.09 -9.52
C SER A 86 3.98 -22.12 -9.24
N ALA A 87 4.25 -23.07 -8.33
CA ALA A 87 3.29 -24.08 -7.92
C ALA A 87 2.04 -23.47 -7.27
N LEU A 88 2.19 -22.55 -6.32
CA LEU A 88 1.06 -21.86 -5.70
C LEU A 88 0.24 -21.05 -6.71
N MET A 89 0.88 -20.37 -7.66
CA MET A 89 0.19 -19.66 -8.72
C MET A 89 -0.65 -20.62 -9.56
N GLN A 90 -0.08 -21.75 -9.98
CA GLN A 90 -0.80 -22.78 -10.75
C GLN A 90 -1.98 -23.38 -9.96
N LEU A 91 -1.78 -23.72 -8.69
CA LEU A 91 -2.85 -24.23 -7.82
C LEU A 91 -3.97 -23.21 -7.67
N THR A 92 -3.63 -21.93 -7.50
CA THR A 92 -4.62 -20.87 -7.36
C THR A 92 -5.38 -20.62 -8.66
N MET A 93 -4.69 -20.64 -9.80
CA MET A 93 -5.33 -20.53 -11.12
C MET A 93 -6.33 -21.67 -11.36
N LYS A 94 -6.00 -22.88 -10.91
CA LYS A 94 -6.85 -24.08 -11.02
C LYS A 94 -7.82 -24.25 -9.84
N GLN A 95 -7.88 -23.27 -8.94
CA GLN A 95 -8.74 -23.27 -7.74
C GLN A 95 -8.61 -24.53 -6.88
N PHE A 96 -7.42 -25.10 -6.80
CA PHE A 96 -7.17 -26.24 -5.92
C PHE A 96 -7.04 -25.76 -4.47
N SER A 97 -7.88 -26.28 -3.58
CA SER A 97 -7.84 -25.93 -2.15
C SER A 97 -6.80 -26.77 -1.43
N LEU A 98 -5.82 -26.10 -0.83
CA LEU A 98 -4.81 -26.73 0.02
C LEU A 98 -5.31 -26.85 1.46
N ALA A 99 -4.93 -27.93 2.13
CA ALA A 99 -5.06 -28.12 3.56
C ALA A 99 -4.22 -27.05 4.28
N SER A 100 -4.75 -26.53 5.38
CA SER A 100 -4.16 -25.42 6.12
C SER A 100 -2.71 -25.68 6.52
N ASN A 101 -2.35 -26.90 6.90
CA ASN A 101 -0.98 -27.27 7.26
C ASN A 101 0.02 -27.20 6.09
N VAL A 102 -0.36 -27.65 4.88
CA VAL A 102 0.45 -27.53 3.67
C VAL A 102 0.60 -26.06 3.29
N ARG A 103 -0.52 -25.34 3.30
CA ARG A 103 -0.59 -23.92 2.95
C ARG A 103 0.31 -23.07 3.86
N VAL A 104 0.12 -23.17 5.18
CA VAL A 104 0.91 -22.43 6.18
C VAL A 104 2.40 -22.75 6.06
N TYR A 105 2.77 -24.03 5.86
CA TYR A 105 4.16 -24.42 5.70
C TYR A 105 4.83 -23.80 4.46
N VAL A 106 4.16 -23.84 3.31
CA VAL A 106 4.68 -23.25 2.07
C VAL A 106 4.76 -21.74 2.20
N MET A 107 3.71 -21.09 2.74
CA MET A 107 3.71 -19.66 2.99
C MET A 107 4.85 -19.24 3.94
N TRP A 108 5.10 -20.01 5.00
CA TRP A 108 6.20 -19.77 5.93
C TRP A 108 7.57 -19.81 5.24
N LYS A 109 7.83 -20.82 4.39
CA LYS A 109 9.07 -20.92 3.60
C LYS A 109 9.25 -19.73 2.66
N LEU A 110 8.18 -19.37 1.96
CA LEU A 110 8.18 -18.24 1.04
C LEU A 110 8.44 -16.92 1.82
N SER A 111 7.74 -16.69 2.93
CA SER A 111 7.93 -15.50 3.77
C SER A 111 9.35 -15.40 4.35
N ALA A 112 9.95 -16.52 4.75
CA ALA A 112 11.34 -16.54 5.23
C ALA A 112 12.31 -16.06 4.15
N PHE A 113 12.18 -16.60 2.93
CA PHE A 113 12.99 -16.16 1.79
C PHE A 113 12.78 -14.67 1.47
N GLY A 114 11.51 -14.23 1.43
CA GLY A 114 11.15 -12.85 1.11
C GLY A 114 11.72 -11.83 2.10
N PHE A 115 11.66 -12.14 3.40
CA PHE A 115 12.25 -11.29 4.44
C PHE A 115 13.77 -11.12 4.25
N GLU A 116 14.47 -12.21 3.95
CA GLU A 116 15.93 -12.21 3.80
C GLU A 116 16.42 -11.54 2.50
N HIS A 117 15.69 -11.68 1.39
CA HIS A 117 16.20 -11.35 0.06
C HIS A 117 15.42 -10.23 -0.67
N LEU A 118 14.20 -9.92 -0.24
CA LEU A 118 13.28 -9.08 -1.01
C LEU A 118 12.65 -7.93 -0.16
N SER A 119 13.18 -7.69 1.04
CA SER A 119 12.72 -6.66 1.98
C SER A 119 13.28 -5.26 1.69
N GLY A 120 14.45 -5.17 1.03
CA GLY A 120 15.12 -3.94 0.64
C GLY A 120 14.58 -3.29 -0.64
N ASP A 121 15.29 -2.27 -1.13
CA ASP A 121 14.99 -1.61 -2.41
C ASP A 121 15.15 -2.59 -3.57
N TRP A 122 14.23 -2.54 -4.52
CA TRP A 122 14.34 -3.34 -5.73
C TRP A 122 15.56 -2.90 -6.56
N SER A 123 16.46 -3.85 -6.84
CA SER A 123 17.74 -3.59 -7.53
C SER A 123 17.65 -3.58 -9.06
N GLY A 124 16.48 -3.87 -9.64
CA GLY A 124 16.29 -3.94 -11.09
C GLY A 124 16.15 -2.59 -11.80
N VAL A 125 16.11 -2.64 -13.13
CA VAL A 125 15.91 -1.45 -13.98
C VAL A 125 14.43 -1.31 -14.34
N LYS A 126 13.83 -0.17 -14.00
CA LYS A 126 12.41 0.09 -14.31
C LYS A 126 12.23 0.24 -15.82
N ASP A 127 11.34 -0.55 -16.41
CA ASP A 127 10.94 -0.36 -17.80
C ASP A 127 9.94 0.82 -17.91
N PRO A 128 10.30 1.94 -18.56
CA PRO A 128 9.40 3.08 -18.71
C PRO A 128 8.16 2.78 -19.56
N ASN A 129 8.15 1.70 -20.35
CA ASN A 129 7.02 1.28 -21.17
C ASN A 129 6.14 0.19 -20.51
N GLU A 130 6.44 -0.22 -19.28
CA GLU A 130 5.73 -1.29 -18.58
C GLU A 130 4.22 -1.05 -18.48
N TRP A 131 3.79 0.21 -18.35
CA TRP A 131 2.38 0.60 -18.34
C TRP A 131 1.63 0.17 -19.63
N LYS A 132 2.31 0.13 -20.79
CA LYS A 132 1.72 -0.35 -22.05
C LYS A 132 1.40 -1.84 -21.97
N GLN A 133 2.27 -2.62 -21.33
CA GLN A 133 2.05 -4.06 -21.14
C GLN A 133 0.89 -4.30 -20.16
N HIS A 134 0.80 -3.54 -19.06
CA HIS A 134 -0.36 -3.64 -18.17
C HIS A 134 -1.67 -3.26 -18.88
N MET A 135 -1.69 -2.18 -19.67
CA MET A 135 -2.88 -1.81 -20.46
C MET A 135 -3.26 -2.87 -21.50
N LYS A 136 -2.27 -3.53 -22.12
CA LYS A 136 -2.51 -4.64 -23.05
C LYS A 136 -3.24 -5.79 -22.37
N VAL A 137 -2.75 -6.24 -21.22
CA VAL A 137 -3.39 -7.33 -20.45
C VAL A 137 -4.78 -6.93 -19.98
N VAL A 138 -4.98 -5.70 -19.50
CA VAL A 138 -6.30 -5.17 -19.12
C VAL A 138 -7.31 -5.26 -20.28
N ARG A 139 -6.86 -4.96 -21.50
CA ARG A 139 -7.69 -5.07 -22.71
C ARG A 139 -7.98 -6.53 -23.08
N GLU A 140 -7.02 -7.44 -22.92
CA GLU A 140 -7.20 -8.88 -23.14
C GLU A 140 -8.20 -9.48 -22.14
N CYS A 141 -8.12 -9.08 -20.86
CA CYS A 141 -9.14 -9.46 -19.87
C CYS A 141 -10.52 -8.95 -20.27
N TRP A 142 -10.61 -7.69 -20.73
CA TRP A 142 -11.87 -7.12 -21.18
C TRP A 142 -12.46 -7.82 -22.40
N SER A 143 -11.65 -8.25 -23.40
CA SER A 143 -12.19 -8.97 -24.55
C SER A 143 -12.93 -10.23 -24.14
N VAL A 144 -12.33 -11.03 -23.24
CA VAL A 144 -12.97 -12.24 -22.70
C VAL A 144 -14.22 -11.90 -21.89
N ILE A 145 -14.16 -10.84 -21.07
CA ILE A 145 -15.31 -10.40 -20.27
C ILE A 145 -16.47 -9.94 -21.17
N SER A 146 -16.17 -9.15 -22.19
CA SER A 146 -17.18 -8.53 -23.08
C SER A 146 -17.90 -9.56 -23.95
N GLU A 147 -17.19 -10.59 -24.40
CA GLU A 147 -17.74 -11.62 -25.29
C GLU A 147 -18.80 -12.49 -24.58
N LYS A 148 -18.58 -12.81 -23.30
CA LYS A 148 -19.41 -13.78 -22.57
C LYS A 148 -20.24 -13.19 -21.42
N TYR A 149 -19.80 -12.09 -20.80
CA TYR A 149 -20.35 -11.63 -19.51
C TYR A 149 -20.94 -10.21 -19.52
N ASP A 150 -20.82 -9.43 -20.60
CA ASP A 150 -21.54 -8.15 -20.81
C ASP A 150 -22.99 -8.39 -21.29
N THR A 151 -23.69 -9.28 -20.58
CA THR A 151 -25.07 -9.74 -20.90
C THR A 151 -26.14 -8.86 -20.25
N GLY A 152 -25.76 -8.04 -19.26
CA GLY A 152 -26.68 -7.29 -18.40
C GLY A 152 -27.30 -8.11 -17.25
N LEU A 153 -27.12 -9.43 -17.24
CA LEU A 153 -27.54 -10.32 -16.16
C LEU A 153 -26.60 -10.19 -14.94
N TYR A 154 -27.06 -10.65 -13.78
CA TYR A 154 -26.33 -10.58 -12.50
C TYR A 154 -25.81 -11.95 -12.02
N THR A 155 -26.30 -13.05 -12.59
CA THR A 155 -26.11 -14.42 -12.08
C THR A 155 -25.15 -15.27 -12.90
N ASP A 156 -24.82 -14.84 -14.11
CA ASP A 156 -23.82 -15.45 -14.99
C ASP A 156 -22.41 -15.07 -14.52
N ILE A 157 -22.05 -15.61 -13.36
CA ILE A 157 -20.76 -15.47 -12.70
C ILE A 157 -20.18 -16.88 -12.57
N ASP A 158 -19.07 -17.12 -13.24
CA ASP A 158 -18.28 -18.33 -13.11
C ASP A 158 -16.83 -17.99 -12.74
N ASP A 159 -16.03 -19.03 -12.54
CA ASP A 159 -14.62 -18.92 -12.14
C ASP A 159 -13.77 -18.16 -13.17
N THR A 160 -14.12 -18.29 -14.45
CA THR A 160 -13.47 -17.56 -15.54
C THR A 160 -13.68 -16.07 -15.39
N LEU A 161 -14.90 -15.59 -15.12
CA LEU A 161 -15.17 -14.17 -14.88
C LEU A 161 -14.36 -13.66 -13.67
N LEU A 162 -14.37 -14.39 -12.56
CA LEU A 162 -13.65 -13.99 -11.33
C LEU A 162 -12.14 -13.93 -11.56
N HIS A 163 -11.59 -14.87 -12.33
CA HIS A 163 -10.17 -14.87 -12.71
C HIS A 163 -9.83 -13.65 -13.58
N GLN A 164 -10.63 -13.36 -14.62
CA GLN A 164 -10.40 -12.20 -15.48
C GLN A 164 -10.53 -10.88 -14.72
N LEU A 165 -11.49 -10.76 -13.79
CA LEU A 165 -11.64 -9.58 -12.95
C LEU A 165 -10.47 -9.39 -11.97
N GLN A 166 -9.92 -10.48 -11.41
CA GLN A 166 -8.73 -10.40 -10.57
C GLN A 166 -7.49 -9.98 -11.37
N ALA A 167 -7.28 -10.58 -12.55
CA ALA A 167 -6.20 -10.17 -13.45
C ALA A 167 -6.33 -8.69 -13.84
N TRP A 168 -7.54 -8.27 -14.24
CA TRP A 168 -7.85 -6.87 -14.52
C TRP A 168 -7.53 -5.96 -13.32
N HIS A 169 -7.96 -6.33 -12.12
CA HIS A 169 -7.68 -5.59 -10.88
C HIS A 169 -6.17 -5.44 -10.66
N ASN A 170 -5.42 -6.54 -10.75
CA ASN A 170 -3.98 -6.55 -10.45
C ASN A 170 -3.21 -5.64 -11.43
N HIS A 171 -3.50 -5.73 -12.72
CA HIS A 171 -2.86 -4.85 -13.71
C HIS A 171 -3.29 -3.38 -13.57
N CYS A 172 -4.56 -3.10 -13.28
CA CYS A 172 -5.02 -1.75 -12.97
C CYS A 172 -4.42 -1.19 -11.67
N TYR A 173 -4.10 -2.04 -10.69
CA TYR A 173 -3.45 -1.63 -9.44
C TYR A 173 -2.08 -1.02 -9.71
N PHE A 174 -1.30 -1.58 -10.64
CA PHE A 174 -0.01 -1.02 -11.02
C PHE A 174 -0.15 0.28 -11.82
N LEU A 175 -1.19 0.40 -12.65
CA LEU A 175 -1.48 1.60 -13.44
C LEU A 175 -1.96 2.80 -12.61
N LYS A 176 -2.59 2.58 -11.45
CA LYS A 176 -3.17 3.67 -10.64
C LYS A 176 -2.13 4.73 -10.18
N HIS A 177 -0.86 4.37 -10.19
CA HIS A 177 0.25 5.22 -9.75
C HIS A 177 0.79 6.12 -10.88
N ASN A 178 0.40 5.89 -12.14
CA ASN A 178 0.77 6.76 -13.25
C ASN A 178 0.03 8.09 -13.19
N GLN A 179 0.77 9.20 -13.09
CA GLN A 179 0.20 10.54 -12.87
C GLN A 179 -0.77 10.96 -13.98
N PHE A 180 -0.54 10.52 -15.22
CA PHE A 180 -1.40 10.80 -16.37
C PHE A 180 -2.80 10.18 -16.25
N LEU A 181 -2.98 9.14 -15.43
CA LEU A 181 -4.28 8.51 -15.17
C LEU A 181 -5.03 9.10 -13.96
N ALA A 182 -4.52 10.16 -13.32
CA ALA A 182 -5.12 10.75 -12.12
C ALA A 182 -6.59 11.24 -12.30
N HIS A 183 -7.03 11.44 -13.55
CA HIS A 183 -8.41 11.83 -13.87
C HIS A 183 -9.42 10.66 -13.73
N LEU A 184 -8.94 9.41 -13.77
CA LEU A 184 -9.75 8.19 -13.64
C LEU A 184 -9.92 7.79 -12.17
N PRO A 185 -11.10 7.28 -11.77
CA PRO A 185 -11.38 6.82 -10.41
C PRO A 185 -10.78 5.41 -10.15
N MET A 186 -9.47 5.27 -10.34
CA MET A 186 -8.79 3.97 -10.30
C MET A 186 -8.91 3.31 -8.92
N SER A 187 -8.65 4.06 -7.84
CA SER A 187 -8.72 3.53 -6.47
C SER A 187 -10.12 3.03 -6.10
N GLU A 188 -11.15 3.77 -6.50
CA GLU A 188 -12.54 3.39 -6.24
C GLU A 188 -12.97 2.20 -7.07
N ALA A 189 -12.54 2.14 -8.34
CA ALA A 189 -12.79 1.00 -9.22
C ALA A 189 -12.15 -0.28 -8.66
N LEU A 190 -10.87 -0.21 -8.30
CA LEU A 190 -10.12 -1.33 -7.72
C LEU A 190 -10.78 -1.84 -6.44
N PHE A 191 -11.19 -0.95 -5.54
CA PHE A 191 -11.89 -1.34 -4.31
C PHE A 191 -13.20 -2.08 -4.60
N CYS A 192 -14.03 -1.56 -5.52
CA CYS A 192 -15.30 -2.21 -5.85
C CYS A 192 -15.11 -3.56 -6.54
N VAL A 193 -14.13 -3.69 -7.44
CA VAL A 193 -13.79 -4.98 -8.07
C VAL A 193 -13.26 -5.97 -7.04
N ALA A 194 -12.39 -5.52 -6.12
CA ALA A 194 -11.88 -6.33 -5.03
C ALA A 194 -13.01 -6.88 -4.16
N ILE A 195 -13.93 -6.02 -3.70
CA ILE A 195 -15.13 -6.45 -2.97
C ILE A 195 -15.93 -7.46 -3.78
N PHE A 196 -16.15 -7.22 -5.08
CA PHE A 196 -16.93 -8.14 -5.91
C PHE A 196 -16.30 -9.53 -6.03
N VAL A 197 -14.98 -9.61 -6.19
CA VAL A 197 -14.27 -10.89 -6.20
C VAL A 197 -14.34 -11.54 -4.81
N SER A 198 -14.07 -10.80 -3.74
CA SER A 198 -14.10 -11.32 -2.36
C SER A 198 -15.47 -11.84 -1.92
N ILE A 199 -16.58 -11.29 -2.42
CA ILE A 199 -17.95 -11.81 -2.18
C ILE A 199 -18.07 -13.30 -2.58
N HIS A 200 -17.33 -13.70 -3.61
CA HIS A 200 -17.41 -15.04 -4.19
C HIS A 200 -16.27 -15.96 -3.72
N THR A 201 -15.28 -15.45 -2.99
CA THR A 201 -14.18 -16.25 -2.42
C THR A 201 -14.23 -16.37 -0.88
N ASP A 202 -14.63 -15.32 -0.16
CA ASP A 202 -14.38 -15.20 1.29
C ASP A 202 -15.68 -15.14 2.14
N SER A 203 -16.81 -15.58 1.57
CA SER A 203 -18.10 -15.77 2.29
C SER A 203 -18.63 -14.52 3.04
N VAL A 204 -18.64 -13.35 2.38
CA VAL A 204 -19.36 -12.17 2.90
C VAL A 204 -20.49 -11.73 1.96
N PRO A 205 -21.65 -12.40 1.98
CA PRO A 205 -22.74 -12.16 1.04
C PRO A 205 -23.37 -10.77 1.18
N GLU A 206 -23.21 -10.13 2.33
CA GLU A 206 -23.82 -8.82 2.65
C GLU A 206 -23.46 -7.71 1.65
N TYR A 207 -22.27 -7.77 1.04
CA TYR A 207 -21.83 -6.79 0.04
C TYR A 207 -22.54 -6.93 -1.32
N ARG A 208 -23.27 -8.03 -1.57
CA ARG A 208 -24.05 -8.24 -2.82
C ARG A 208 -25.17 -7.22 -2.98
N LEU A 209 -25.67 -6.66 -1.88
CA LEU A 209 -26.67 -5.58 -1.92
C LEU A 209 -26.09 -4.23 -2.37
N LEU A 210 -24.77 -4.09 -2.34
CA LEU A 210 -24.05 -2.84 -2.59
C LEU A 210 -23.34 -2.84 -3.94
N VAL A 211 -22.52 -3.87 -4.18
CA VAL A 211 -21.70 -4.01 -5.38
C VAL A 211 -22.32 -5.08 -6.26
N THR A 212 -22.90 -4.66 -7.38
CA THR A 212 -23.55 -5.56 -8.33
C THR A 212 -22.66 -5.86 -9.53
N LYS A 213 -22.85 -7.04 -10.15
CA LYS A 213 -22.12 -7.41 -11.37
C LYS A 213 -22.21 -6.33 -12.45
N ARG A 214 -23.41 -5.80 -12.71
CA ARG A 214 -23.61 -4.78 -13.74
C ARG A 214 -22.79 -3.51 -13.51
N LEU A 215 -22.67 -3.05 -12.26
CA LEU A 215 -21.81 -1.91 -11.94
C LEU A 215 -20.33 -2.24 -12.22
N VAL A 216 -19.89 -3.44 -11.84
CA VAL A 216 -18.51 -3.88 -12.05
C VAL A 216 -18.18 -3.94 -13.54
N ILE A 217 -19.04 -4.56 -14.37
CA ILE A 217 -18.87 -4.63 -15.82
C ILE A 217 -18.85 -3.23 -16.45
N ASP A 218 -19.78 -2.34 -16.05
CA ASP A 218 -19.80 -0.94 -16.53
C ASP A 218 -18.48 -0.20 -16.22
N VAL A 219 -17.93 -0.41 -15.03
CA VAL A 219 -16.69 0.23 -14.57
C VAL A 219 -15.47 -0.34 -15.29
N VAL A 220 -15.37 -1.66 -15.40
CA VAL A 220 -14.28 -2.35 -16.11
C VAL A 220 -14.25 -1.88 -17.56
N ARG A 221 -15.41 -1.88 -18.25
CA ARG A 221 -15.56 -1.35 -19.60
C ARG A 221 -15.08 0.10 -19.71
N MET A 222 -15.62 0.97 -18.87
CA MET A 222 -15.30 2.41 -18.89
C MET A 222 -13.81 2.65 -18.71
N ILE A 223 -13.17 1.99 -17.74
CA ILE A 223 -11.73 2.15 -17.49
C ILE A 223 -10.93 1.58 -18.66
N THR A 224 -11.23 0.39 -19.16
CA THR A 224 -10.50 -0.19 -20.30
C THR A 224 -10.61 0.68 -21.57
N ASP A 225 -11.80 1.20 -21.89
CA ASP A 225 -12.00 2.14 -23.00
C ASP A 225 -11.14 3.39 -22.81
N GLN A 226 -11.16 3.99 -21.62
CA GLN A 226 -10.40 5.20 -21.30
C GLN A 226 -8.88 4.97 -21.28
N LEU A 227 -8.42 3.80 -20.85
CA LEU A 227 -7.00 3.43 -20.93
C LEU A 227 -6.54 3.30 -22.39
N THR A 228 -7.38 2.75 -23.27
CA THR A 228 -7.08 2.67 -24.71
C THR A 228 -6.98 4.06 -25.33
N ILE A 229 -7.97 4.94 -25.06
CA ILE A 229 -7.95 6.33 -25.54
C ILE A 229 -6.71 7.08 -25.00
N ALA A 230 -6.39 6.91 -23.72
CA ALA A 230 -5.22 7.54 -23.11
C ALA A 230 -3.91 7.03 -23.74
N LYS A 231 -3.80 5.72 -24.01
CA LYS A 231 -2.62 5.13 -24.66
C LYS A 231 -2.39 5.74 -26.04
N ASP A 232 -3.41 5.72 -26.90
CA ASP A 232 -3.30 6.22 -28.29
C ASP A 232 -2.95 7.72 -28.30
N PHE A 233 -3.54 8.47 -27.35
CA PHE A 233 -3.21 9.87 -27.13
C PHE A 233 -1.75 10.07 -26.72
N LEU A 234 -1.24 9.28 -25.77
CA LEU A 234 0.15 9.38 -25.29
C LEU A 234 1.17 8.94 -26.35
N GLU A 235 0.85 7.98 -27.21
CA GLU A 235 1.70 7.58 -28.34
C GLU A 235 1.79 8.69 -29.40
N THR A 236 0.68 9.38 -29.67
CA THR A 236 0.68 10.58 -30.52
C THR A 236 1.53 11.69 -29.89
N MET A 237 1.32 11.98 -28.61
CA MET A 237 2.09 12.96 -27.84
C MET A 237 3.59 12.66 -27.80
N HIS A 238 3.97 11.39 -27.71
CA HIS A 238 5.37 10.98 -27.78
C HIS A 238 6.01 11.44 -29.10
N SER A 239 5.31 11.19 -30.20
CA SER A 239 5.76 11.53 -31.55
C SER A 239 5.88 13.05 -31.73
N ASP A 240 4.88 13.80 -31.24
CA ASP A 240 4.89 15.25 -31.32
C ASP A 240 5.98 15.89 -30.44
N LEU A 241 6.17 15.39 -29.21
CA LEU A 241 7.20 15.89 -28.31
C LEU A 241 8.60 15.57 -28.85
N PHE A 242 8.79 14.41 -29.48
CA PHE A 242 10.02 14.08 -30.19
C PHE A 242 10.29 15.07 -31.33
N ALA A 243 9.30 15.35 -32.17
CA ALA A 243 9.41 16.30 -33.27
C ALA A 243 9.72 17.72 -32.79
N VAL A 244 9.21 18.13 -31.62
CA VAL A 244 9.53 19.42 -31.01
C VAL A 244 10.93 19.44 -30.39
N ALA A 245 11.30 18.41 -29.63
CA ALA A 245 12.51 18.44 -28.80
C ALA A 245 13.80 18.09 -29.57
N LYS A 246 13.73 17.16 -30.53
CA LYS A 246 14.91 16.64 -31.24
C LYS A 246 15.69 17.72 -32.01
N PRO A 247 15.04 18.68 -32.72
CA PRO A 247 15.77 19.76 -33.39
C PRO A 247 16.62 20.60 -32.43
N PHE A 248 16.10 20.91 -31.24
CA PHE A 248 16.84 21.70 -30.25
C PHE A 248 17.96 20.90 -29.59
N GLU A 249 17.78 19.59 -29.38
CA GLU A 249 18.88 18.72 -28.92
C GLU A 249 20.07 18.83 -29.89
N ILE A 250 19.80 18.70 -31.19
CA ILE A 250 20.82 18.79 -32.25
C ILE A 250 21.45 20.19 -32.26
N GLU A 251 20.63 21.25 -32.24
CA GLU A 251 21.13 22.63 -32.28
C GLU A 251 22.01 22.98 -31.06
N ILE A 252 21.59 22.58 -29.86
CA ILE A 252 22.37 22.77 -28.62
C ILE A 252 23.68 21.99 -28.69
N PHE A 253 23.65 20.76 -29.21
CA PHE A 253 24.84 19.95 -29.38
C PHE A 253 25.82 20.56 -30.38
N SER A 254 25.32 21.01 -31.54
CA SER A 254 26.13 21.70 -32.56
C SER A 254 26.76 22.99 -32.05
N GLN A 255 26.03 23.80 -31.28
CA GLN A 255 26.60 25.03 -30.69
C GLN A 255 27.70 24.72 -29.65
N LYS A 256 27.52 23.68 -28.84
CA LYS A 256 28.57 23.22 -27.93
C LYS A 256 29.82 22.75 -28.69
N GLU A 257 29.63 22.05 -29.81
CA GLU A 257 30.75 21.58 -30.65
C GLU A 257 31.50 22.76 -31.28
N ALA A 258 30.78 23.74 -31.80
CA ALA A 258 31.37 24.96 -32.37
C ALA A 258 32.25 25.68 -31.35
N ILE A 259 31.79 25.84 -30.10
CA ILE A 259 32.58 26.47 -29.03
C ILE A 259 33.82 25.66 -28.67
N VAL A 260 33.73 24.33 -28.63
CA VAL A 260 34.89 23.47 -28.39
C VAL A 260 35.93 23.65 -29.50
N LEU A 261 35.49 23.68 -30.76
CA LEU A 261 36.37 23.92 -31.92
C LEU A 261 37.00 25.32 -31.89
N ASP A 262 36.22 26.34 -31.56
CA ASP A 262 36.68 27.73 -31.41
C ASP A 262 37.75 27.83 -30.30
N MET A 263 37.53 27.18 -29.15
CA MET A 263 38.51 27.13 -28.06
C MET A 263 39.80 26.42 -28.48
N MET A 264 39.70 25.31 -29.22
CA MET A 264 40.88 24.61 -29.76
C MET A 264 41.65 25.50 -30.75
N SER A 265 40.93 26.17 -31.66
CA SER A 265 41.51 27.11 -32.64
C SER A 265 42.18 28.30 -31.95
N LYS A 266 41.55 28.87 -30.91
CA LYS A 266 42.11 29.98 -30.13
C LYS A 266 43.44 29.60 -29.47
N VAL A 267 43.52 28.39 -28.90
CA VAL A 267 44.78 27.85 -28.33
C VAL A 267 45.82 27.57 -29.42
N ALA A 268 45.40 27.01 -30.55
CA ALA A 268 46.26 26.73 -31.69
C ALA A 268 46.81 27.99 -32.36
N ASN A 269 46.21 29.17 -32.15
CA ASN A 269 46.66 30.44 -32.72
C ASN A 269 47.33 31.36 -31.68
N ALA A 270 47.32 31.00 -30.39
CA ALA A 270 47.90 31.81 -29.32
C ALA A 270 49.44 31.78 -29.32
N VAL A 271 50.06 32.93 -29.01
CA VAL A 271 51.51 33.07 -28.80
C VAL A 271 51.82 32.81 -27.32
N ILE A 272 51.96 31.54 -26.94
CA ILE A 272 52.16 31.10 -25.54
C ILE A 272 53.26 30.05 -25.40
N PRO A 273 53.99 30.01 -24.25
CA PRO A 273 54.94 28.94 -23.93
C PRO A 273 54.25 27.57 -23.86
N HIS A 274 54.90 26.51 -24.34
CA HIS A 274 54.39 25.13 -24.33
C HIS A 274 53.07 24.88 -25.07
N LYS A 275 52.75 25.69 -26.09
CA LYS A 275 51.59 25.55 -26.98
C LYS A 275 51.29 24.11 -27.40
N ASN A 276 52.28 23.39 -27.95
CA ASN A 276 52.11 22.02 -28.44
C ASN A 276 51.65 21.05 -27.35
N HIS A 277 52.13 21.23 -26.12
CA HIS A 277 51.72 20.42 -24.98
C HIS A 277 50.28 20.74 -24.56
N LEU A 278 49.89 22.02 -24.56
CA LEU A 278 48.53 22.44 -24.23
C LEU A 278 47.51 21.96 -25.27
N THR A 279 47.83 22.05 -26.57
CA THR A 279 46.98 21.53 -27.65
C THR A 279 46.74 20.03 -27.50
N LYS A 280 47.81 19.25 -27.28
CA LYS A 280 47.72 17.79 -27.09
C LYS A 280 46.94 17.40 -25.84
N LEU A 281 47.05 18.18 -24.76
CA LEU A 281 46.24 17.98 -23.55
C LEU A 281 44.75 18.19 -23.82
N LEU A 282 44.38 19.22 -24.58
CA LEU A 282 42.99 19.53 -24.91
C LEU A 282 42.40 18.48 -25.86
N GLU A 283 43.17 17.99 -26.84
CA GLU A 283 42.78 16.87 -27.70
C GLU A 283 42.50 15.61 -26.89
N ASN A 284 43.39 15.26 -25.95
CA ASN A 284 43.19 14.12 -25.05
C ASN A 284 41.94 14.28 -24.18
N LYS A 285 41.68 15.48 -23.66
CA LYS A 285 40.47 15.77 -22.88
C LYS A 285 39.20 15.67 -23.72
N ARG A 286 39.23 16.16 -24.96
CA ARG A 286 38.12 16.03 -25.90
C ARG A 286 37.84 14.56 -26.18
N ALA A 287 38.86 13.75 -26.46
CA ALA A 287 38.72 12.31 -26.68
C ALA A 287 38.12 11.57 -25.47
N MET A 288 38.40 12.03 -24.25
CA MET A 288 37.89 11.42 -23.02
C MET A 288 36.46 11.86 -22.65
N LEU A 289 36.10 13.13 -22.88
CA LEU A 289 34.87 13.73 -22.36
C LEU A 289 33.79 13.97 -23.41
N TRP A 290 34.13 14.04 -24.69
CA TRP A 290 33.17 14.24 -25.78
C TRP A 290 32.67 12.91 -26.34
N PRO A 291 31.36 12.76 -26.66
CA PRO A 291 30.27 13.73 -26.52
C PRO A 291 29.57 13.70 -25.14
N THR A 292 29.82 12.66 -24.34
CA THR A 292 29.00 12.27 -23.17
C THR A 292 29.02 13.30 -22.02
N ASN A 293 30.09 14.08 -21.90
CA ASN A 293 30.30 15.04 -20.82
C ASN A 293 30.70 16.43 -21.35
N ALA A 294 30.01 16.87 -22.41
CA ALA A 294 30.28 18.10 -23.14
C ALA A 294 30.33 19.35 -22.24
N ASP A 295 29.42 19.52 -21.28
CA ASP A 295 29.43 20.70 -20.40
C ASP A 295 30.65 20.72 -19.45
N ARG A 296 31.11 19.54 -18.99
CA ARG A 296 32.35 19.44 -18.19
C ARG A 296 33.56 19.78 -19.04
N LEU A 297 33.63 19.27 -20.27
CA LEU A 297 34.69 19.61 -21.21
C LEU A 297 34.73 21.13 -21.45
N ILE A 298 33.61 21.75 -21.80
CA ILE A 298 33.52 23.20 -22.05
C ILE A 298 34.00 23.99 -20.83
N LYS A 299 33.59 23.60 -19.60
CA LYS A 299 34.04 24.28 -18.38
C LYS A 299 35.56 24.17 -18.18
N GLU A 300 36.12 22.97 -18.33
CA GLU A 300 37.56 22.73 -18.16
C GLU A 300 38.39 23.43 -19.25
N MET A 301 37.88 23.49 -20.49
CA MET A 301 38.52 24.22 -21.58
C MET A 301 38.44 25.73 -21.34
N ALA A 302 37.27 26.26 -20.95
CA ALA A 302 37.09 27.68 -20.64
C ALA A 302 38.02 28.15 -19.52
N GLU A 303 38.23 27.37 -18.45
CA GLU A 303 39.18 27.70 -17.38
C GLU A 303 40.63 27.84 -17.88
N ARG A 304 40.99 27.11 -18.93
CA ARG A 304 42.34 27.17 -19.54
C ARG A 304 42.45 28.32 -20.53
N VAL A 305 41.46 28.50 -21.41
CA VAL A 305 41.47 29.59 -22.40
C VAL A 305 41.32 30.96 -21.73
N ARG A 306 40.63 31.04 -20.58
CA ARG A 306 40.54 32.27 -19.78
C ARG A 306 41.91 32.81 -19.35
N LYS A 307 42.94 31.97 -19.22
CA LYS A 307 44.32 32.41 -18.94
C LYS A 307 45.03 33.04 -20.15
N ILE A 308 44.52 32.78 -21.35
CA ILE A 308 45.06 33.28 -22.62
C ILE A 308 44.33 34.56 -23.01
N ASP A 309 42.99 34.52 -22.99
CA ASP A 309 42.13 35.64 -23.38
C ASP A 309 40.86 35.65 -22.51
N PRO A 310 40.91 36.36 -21.36
CA PRO A 310 39.79 36.43 -20.42
C PRO A 310 38.53 37.01 -21.06
N ALA A 311 38.66 38.13 -21.77
CA ALA A 311 37.54 38.87 -22.36
C ALA A 311 36.82 38.05 -23.43
N TRP A 312 37.57 37.40 -24.34
CA TRP A 312 36.98 36.51 -25.33
C TRP A 312 36.30 35.30 -24.70
N THR A 313 36.89 34.73 -23.64
CA THR A 313 36.33 33.55 -22.98
C THR A 313 35.02 33.87 -22.25
N GLU A 314 34.95 35.02 -21.58
CA GLU A 314 33.70 35.51 -20.95
C GLU A 314 32.62 35.74 -22.00
N GLN A 315 32.95 36.47 -23.07
CA GLN A 315 32.02 36.72 -24.18
C GLN A 315 31.42 35.41 -24.75
N ARG A 316 32.25 34.40 -25.04
CA ARG A 316 31.79 33.13 -25.60
C ARG A 316 30.96 32.30 -24.63
N MET A 317 31.28 32.36 -23.34
CA MET A 317 30.48 31.67 -22.32
C MET A 317 29.12 32.36 -22.11
N ASP A 318 29.08 33.69 -22.20
CA ASP A 318 27.84 34.46 -22.13
C ASP A 318 26.96 34.21 -23.35
N GLU A 319 27.52 34.21 -24.57
CA GLU A 319 26.82 33.83 -25.81
C GLU A 319 26.17 32.43 -25.69
N LEU A 320 26.91 31.44 -25.15
CA LEU A 320 26.38 30.10 -24.93
C LEU A 320 25.26 30.06 -23.90
N ASN A 321 25.39 30.81 -22.80
CA ASN A 321 24.39 30.86 -21.74
C ASN A 321 23.12 31.57 -22.19
N GLU A 322 23.26 32.66 -22.96
CA GLU A 322 22.15 33.37 -23.57
C GLU A 322 21.43 32.48 -24.58
N PHE A 323 22.16 31.79 -25.46
CA PHE A 323 21.60 30.82 -26.40
C PHE A 323 20.81 29.72 -25.66
N LYS A 324 21.42 29.07 -24.66
CA LYS A 324 20.75 28.04 -23.84
C LYS A 324 19.46 28.56 -23.20
N THR A 325 19.46 29.80 -22.74
CA THR A 325 18.28 30.43 -22.10
C THR A 325 17.18 30.71 -23.12
N LYS A 326 17.52 31.27 -24.28
CA LYS A 326 16.58 31.51 -25.39
C LYS A 326 15.99 30.21 -25.93
N SER A 327 16.83 29.21 -26.23
CA SER A 327 16.36 27.89 -26.69
C SER A 327 15.43 27.25 -25.66
N LYS A 328 15.74 27.35 -24.36
CA LYS A 328 14.85 26.83 -23.30
C LYS A 328 13.46 27.48 -23.37
N GLN A 329 13.39 28.81 -23.48
CA GLN A 329 12.12 29.54 -23.59
C GLN A 329 11.35 29.17 -24.86
N LEU A 330 12.04 29.03 -26.00
CA LEU A 330 11.42 28.65 -27.28
C LEU A 330 10.81 27.24 -27.22
N ILE A 331 11.51 26.26 -26.63
CA ILE A 331 10.97 24.91 -26.45
C ILE A 331 9.72 24.94 -25.57
N ILE A 332 9.74 25.69 -24.46
CA ILE A 332 8.59 25.81 -23.57
C ILE A 332 7.37 26.34 -24.33
N GLU A 333 7.57 27.35 -25.18
CA GLU A 333 6.49 27.93 -25.97
C GLU A 333 5.98 26.98 -27.06
N GLN A 334 6.87 26.26 -27.75
CA GLN A 334 6.47 25.25 -28.72
C GLN A 334 5.67 24.11 -28.07
N ILE A 335 6.04 23.67 -26.87
CA ILE A 335 5.29 22.68 -26.11
C ILE A 335 3.92 23.24 -25.69
N ARG A 336 3.84 24.50 -25.25
CA ARG A 336 2.55 25.13 -24.89
C ARG A 336 1.58 25.16 -26.07
N ILE A 337 2.08 25.51 -27.26
CA ILE A 337 1.27 25.65 -28.47
C ILE A 337 0.88 24.29 -29.03
N ARG A 338 1.85 23.38 -29.21
CA ARG A 338 1.63 22.10 -29.89
C ARG A 338 1.12 21.00 -28.97
N LEU A 339 1.35 21.11 -27.66
CA LEU A 339 1.00 20.10 -26.66
C LEU A 339 0.22 20.70 -25.47
N PRO A 340 -0.96 21.31 -25.70
CA PRO A 340 -1.76 21.93 -24.64
C PRO A 340 -2.06 21.04 -23.41
N PRO A 341 -2.19 19.70 -23.53
CA PRO A 341 -2.45 18.84 -22.37
C PRO A 341 -1.30 18.66 -21.39
N VAL A 342 -0.07 19.11 -21.69
CA VAL A 342 1.07 19.07 -20.75
C VAL A 342 0.80 20.02 -19.58
N SER A 343 0.74 19.49 -18.35
CA SER A 343 0.39 20.32 -17.18
C SER A 343 1.48 21.33 -16.84
N HIS A 344 2.74 20.93 -16.98
CA HIS A 344 3.91 21.74 -16.61
C HIS A 344 4.99 21.71 -17.69
N PRO A 345 4.84 22.47 -18.80
CA PRO A 345 5.82 22.52 -19.88
C PRO A 345 7.25 22.86 -19.40
N GLN A 346 7.36 23.70 -18.36
CA GLN A 346 8.62 24.06 -17.73
C GLN A 346 9.37 22.85 -17.13
N ASN A 347 8.64 21.93 -16.49
CA ASN A 347 9.22 20.75 -15.84
C ASN A 347 9.76 19.79 -16.90
N VAL A 348 8.97 19.54 -17.95
CA VAL A 348 9.34 18.74 -19.12
C VAL A 348 10.64 19.25 -19.73
N VAL A 349 10.74 20.55 -20.04
CA VAL A 349 11.95 21.14 -20.64
C VAL A 349 13.14 21.11 -19.68
N THR A 350 12.90 21.35 -18.38
CA THR A 350 13.97 21.31 -17.38
C THR A 350 14.54 19.89 -17.25
N ARG A 351 13.70 18.86 -17.32
CA ARG A 351 14.14 17.47 -17.32
C ARG A 351 14.90 17.11 -18.60
N LEU A 352 14.36 17.44 -19.77
CA LEU A 352 15.04 17.22 -21.06
C LEU A 352 16.43 17.86 -21.08
N THR A 353 16.52 19.15 -20.75
CA THR A 353 17.79 19.88 -20.74
C THR A 353 18.77 19.35 -19.68
N SER A 354 18.30 18.86 -18.54
CA SER A 354 19.15 18.20 -17.54
C SER A 354 19.74 16.89 -18.07
N GLU A 355 18.92 16.05 -18.70
CA GLU A 355 19.37 14.75 -19.22
C GLU A 355 20.26 14.89 -20.46
N TRP A 356 20.01 15.86 -21.33
CA TRP A 356 20.93 16.21 -22.42
C TRP A 356 22.33 16.61 -21.91
N ARG A 357 22.42 17.28 -20.75
CA ARG A 357 23.72 17.59 -20.12
C ARG A 357 24.48 16.35 -19.65
N LYS A 358 23.75 15.26 -19.35
CA LYS A 358 24.32 13.95 -18.99
C LYS A 358 24.64 13.09 -20.23
N GLY A 359 24.45 13.61 -21.45
CA GLY A 359 24.74 12.91 -22.69
C GLY A 359 23.66 11.94 -23.16
N ARG A 360 22.46 11.94 -22.55
CA ARG A 360 21.32 11.14 -23.02
C ARG A 360 20.64 11.81 -24.22
N THR A 361 20.17 11.00 -25.17
CA THR A 361 19.42 11.48 -26.34
C THR A 361 17.94 11.65 -26.03
N THR A 362 17.23 12.52 -26.76
CA THR A 362 15.78 12.70 -26.61
C THR A 362 15.03 11.37 -26.71
N GLU A 363 15.40 10.51 -27.66
CA GLU A 363 14.80 9.19 -27.86
C GLU A 363 14.85 8.32 -26.59
N SER A 364 15.97 8.35 -25.86
CA SER A 364 16.12 7.59 -24.61
C SER A 364 15.36 8.19 -23.43
N ILE A 365 15.07 9.51 -23.45
CA ILE A 365 14.47 10.25 -22.33
C ILE A 365 12.94 10.24 -22.40
N LEU A 366 12.37 10.32 -23.60
CA LEU A 366 10.92 10.50 -23.78
C LEU A 366 10.05 9.41 -23.15
N PRO A 367 10.38 8.11 -23.23
CA PRO A 367 9.57 7.07 -22.59
C PRO A 367 9.43 7.28 -21.07
N GLU A 368 10.53 7.61 -20.38
CA GLU A 368 10.53 7.90 -18.94
C GLU A 368 9.72 9.16 -18.62
N LEU A 369 9.88 10.20 -19.45
CA LEU A 369 9.19 11.46 -19.28
C LEU A 369 7.66 11.28 -19.39
N ILE A 370 7.19 10.55 -20.40
CA ILE A 370 5.76 10.31 -20.59
C ILE A 370 5.17 9.45 -19.46
N ALA A 371 5.92 8.46 -18.98
CA ALA A 371 5.46 7.58 -17.92
C ALA A 371 5.25 8.31 -16.57
N GLU A 372 6.07 9.34 -16.30
CA GLU A 372 6.14 10.01 -15.00
C GLU A 372 5.47 11.38 -14.94
N GLU A 373 5.33 12.08 -16.07
CA GLU A 373 4.75 13.44 -16.10
C GLU A 373 3.21 13.46 -15.98
N ALA A 374 2.70 14.59 -15.50
CA ALA A 374 1.27 14.82 -15.37
C ALA A 374 0.66 15.45 -16.62
N PHE A 375 -0.37 14.79 -17.18
CA PHE A 375 -1.12 15.28 -18.35
C PHE A 375 -2.60 15.54 -18.00
N LYS A 376 -3.16 16.63 -18.55
CA LYS A 376 -4.56 17.02 -18.36
C LYS A 376 -5.50 16.25 -19.27
N LEU A 377 -5.74 14.98 -18.96
CA LEU A 377 -6.53 14.07 -19.80
C LEU A 377 -8.04 14.04 -19.50
N HIS A 378 -8.54 14.90 -18.59
CA HIS A 378 -9.96 14.94 -18.19
C HIS A 378 -10.95 15.17 -19.36
N HIS A 379 -10.51 15.83 -20.42
CA HIS A 379 -11.30 16.11 -21.62
C HIS A 379 -11.64 14.83 -22.41
N LEU A 380 -10.87 13.75 -22.24
CA LEU A 380 -11.09 12.46 -22.91
C LEU A 380 -12.30 11.69 -22.37
N MET A 381 -12.78 12.02 -21.17
CA MET A 381 -13.95 11.36 -20.57
C MET A 381 -15.25 11.77 -21.27
N ARG A 382 -15.94 10.79 -21.89
CA ARG A 382 -17.24 10.99 -22.56
C ARG A 382 -18.36 11.18 -21.53
N PHE A 383 -19.50 11.72 -21.96
CA PHE A 383 -20.66 11.94 -21.06
C PHE A 383 -21.13 10.65 -20.37
N LYS A 384 -21.19 9.53 -21.11
CA LYS A 384 -21.54 8.21 -20.56
C LYS A 384 -20.57 7.78 -19.45
N ASP A 385 -19.27 8.00 -19.65
CA ASP A 385 -18.21 7.62 -18.71
C ASP A 385 -18.30 8.45 -17.43
N ARG A 386 -18.57 9.76 -17.56
CA ARG A 386 -18.81 10.65 -16.41
C ARG A 386 -20.04 10.21 -15.59
N ARG A 387 -21.04 9.59 -16.21
CA ARG A 387 -22.21 9.03 -15.50
C ARG A 387 -21.84 7.75 -14.75
N ILE A 388 -21.07 6.86 -15.38
CA ILE A 388 -20.56 5.62 -14.74
C ILE A 388 -19.65 5.98 -13.56
N LYS A 389 -18.69 6.91 -13.75
CA LYS A 389 -17.84 7.45 -12.67
C LYS A 389 -18.66 7.94 -11.47
N ARG A 390 -19.73 8.72 -11.70
CA ARG A 390 -20.61 9.18 -10.62
C ARG A 390 -21.31 8.04 -9.88
N LYS A 391 -21.76 7.00 -10.59
CA LYS A 391 -22.35 5.80 -9.95
C LYS A 391 -21.32 5.04 -9.13
N LEU A 392 -20.12 4.85 -9.68
CA LEU A 392 -18.99 4.22 -9.00
C LEU A 392 -18.64 4.94 -7.70
N LEU A 393 -18.45 6.28 -7.75
CA LEU A 393 -18.10 7.05 -6.55
C LEU A 393 -19.17 6.95 -5.45
N LYS A 394 -20.46 6.91 -5.82
CA LYS A 394 -21.55 6.69 -4.86
C LYS A 394 -21.53 5.29 -4.25
N CYS A 395 -21.35 4.25 -5.08
CA CYS A 395 -21.24 2.87 -4.60
C CYS A 395 -20.01 2.72 -3.69
N TYR A 396 -18.84 3.18 -4.14
CA TYR A 396 -17.60 3.17 -3.37
C TYR A 396 -17.79 3.81 -2.00
N ALA A 397 -18.31 5.04 -1.93
CA ALA A 397 -18.50 5.74 -0.66
C ALA A 397 -19.35 4.92 0.33
N LYS A 398 -20.48 4.37 -0.14
CA LYS A 398 -21.39 3.58 0.70
C LYS A 398 -20.80 2.23 1.11
N THR A 399 -20.16 1.53 0.18
CA THR A 399 -19.48 0.24 0.44
C THR A 399 -18.30 0.42 1.39
N LYS A 400 -17.53 1.50 1.21
CA LYS A 400 -16.38 1.84 2.05
C LYS A 400 -16.78 2.15 3.48
N GLN A 401 -17.91 2.86 3.67
CA GLN A 401 -18.48 3.07 5.00
C GLN A 401 -18.90 1.77 5.66
N PHE A 402 -19.63 0.92 4.94
CA PHE A 402 -20.10 -0.36 5.47
C PHE A 402 -18.92 -1.25 5.87
N TYR A 403 -17.90 -1.35 5.01
CA TYR A 403 -16.66 -2.04 5.30
C TYR A 403 -15.97 -1.51 6.56
N SER A 404 -15.84 -0.18 6.69
CA SER A 404 -15.13 0.43 7.81
C SER A 404 -15.88 0.25 9.14
N LEU A 405 -17.21 0.42 9.15
CA LEU A 405 -18.05 0.23 10.33
C LEU A 405 -18.03 -1.22 10.79
N ARG A 406 -18.13 -2.18 9.86
CA ARG A 406 -18.04 -3.61 10.18
C ARG A 406 -16.67 -3.97 10.77
N LYS A 407 -15.57 -3.48 10.18
CA LYS A 407 -14.21 -3.69 10.72
C LYS A 407 -14.10 -3.16 12.15
N MET A 408 -14.59 -1.95 12.41
CA MET A 408 -14.59 -1.35 13.74
C MET A 408 -15.40 -2.17 14.75
N LEU A 409 -16.62 -2.60 14.39
CA LEU A 409 -17.46 -3.41 15.28
C LEU A 409 -16.83 -4.75 15.60
N ARG A 410 -16.15 -5.37 14.62
CA ARG A 410 -15.37 -6.60 14.84
C ARG A 410 -14.22 -6.35 15.82
N TYR A 411 -13.39 -5.33 15.58
CA TYR A 411 -12.21 -5.06 16.41
C TYR A 411 -12.56 -4.61 17.83
N SER A 412 -13.72 -3.98 18.02
CA SER A 412 -14.21 -3.55 19.33
C SER A 412 -15.08 -4.58 20.06
N ALA A 413 -15.36 -5.73 19.46
CA ALA A 413 -16.28 -6.72 20.00
C ALA A 413 -15.88 -7.22 21.40
N GLN A 414 -14.57 -7.31 21.66
CA GLN A 414 -13.99 -7.85 22.90
C GLN A 414 -13.49 -6.78 23.89
N ILE A 415 -13.69 -5.48 23.59
CA ILE A 415 -13.32 -4.39 24.50
C ILE A 415 -14.32 -4.36 25.66
N LYS A 416 -13.85 -4.78 26.84
CA LYS A 416 -14.60 -4.76 28.11
C LYS A 416 -13.74 -4.04 29.17
N PRO A 417 -14.37 -3.38 30.17
CA PRO A 417 -13.62 -2.80 31.28
C PRO A 417 -12.61 -3.79 31.85
N LEU A 418 -11.38 -3.34 32.05
CA LEU A 418 -10.30 -4.16 32.58
C LEU A 418 -10.55 -4.40 34.07
N GLU A 419 -10.51 -5.67 34.49
CA GLU A 419 -10.64 -6.06 35.90
C GLU A 419 -9.30 -5.95 36.65
N ASN A 420 -8.19 -6.14 35.93
CA ASN A 420 -6.82 -6.07 36.43
C ASN A 420 -6.06 -4.90 35.80
N GLU A 421 -4.78 -4.71 36.20
CA GLU A 421 -3.90 -3.75 35.53
C GLU A 421 -3.77 -4.05 34.03
N SER A 422 -3.67 -2.99 33.23
CA SER A 422 -3.53 -3.08 31.77
C SER A 422 -2.21 -3.77 31.40
N THR A 423 -2.31 -4.86 30.65
CA THR A 423 -1.14 -5.53 30.06
C THR A 423 -0.65 -4.76 28.83
N HIS A 424 0.57 -5.04 28.36
CA HIS A 424 1.08 -4.44 27.13
C HIS A 424 0.18 -4.75 25.91
N THR A 425 -0.37 -5.96 25.83
CA THR A 425 -1.35 -6.36 24.81
C THR A 425 -2.57 -5.43 24.79
N ASP A 426 -2.95 -4.87 25.95
CA ASP A 426 -4.14 -4.02 26.10
C ASP A 426 -3.93 -2.63 25.56
N ILE A 427 -2.75 -2.11 25.85
CA ILE A 427 -2.27 -0.83 25.33
C ILE A 427 -2.19 -0.92 23.80
N MET A 428 -1.56 -1.97 23.27
CA MET A 428 -1.45 -2.18 21.81
C MET A 428 -2.81 -2.39 21.14
N CYS A 429 -3.71 -3.15 21.77
CA CYS A 429 -5.08 -3.33 21.28
C CYS A 429 -5.85 -2.00 21.26
N MET A 430 -5.76 -1.20 22.33
CA MET A 430 -6.35 0.15 22.38
C MET A 430 -5.84 0.99 21.22
N GLN A 431 -4.52 1.09 21.04
CA GLN A 431 -3.92 1.90 19.99
C GLN A 431 -4.37 1.45 18.58
N GLY A 432 -4.41 0.14 18.33
CA GLY A 432 -4.90 -0.41 17.06
C GLY A 432 -6.39 -0.15 16.81
N VAL A 433 -7.23 -0.20 17.86
CA VAL A 433 -8.65 0.17 17.76
C VAL A 433 -8.80 1.67 17.50
N MET A 434 -8.01 2.53 18.15
CA MET A 434 -8.02 3.98 17.93
C MET A 434 -7.59 4.35 16.51
N GLN A 435 -6.58 3.66 15.95
CA GLN A 435 -6.20 3.83 14.54
C GLN A 435 -7.34 3.44 13.61
N THR A 436 -7.94 2.26 13.82
CA THR A 436 -9.07 1.76 13.00
C THR A 436 -10.27 2.69 13.08
N LEU A 437 -10.56 3.23 14.28
CA LEU A 437 -11.57 4.24 14.53
C LEU A 437 -11.29 5.53 13.74
N GLY A 438 -10.04 5.99 13.77
CA GLY A 438 -9.54 7.13 13.00
C GLY A 438 -9.78 7.01 11.49
N GLU A 439 -9.57 5.81 10.94
CA GLU A 439 -9.82 5.50 9.53
C GLU A 439 -11.31 5.39 9.22
N ALA A 440 -12.09 4.71 10.06
CA ALA A 440 -13.52 4.54 9.85
C ALA A 440 -14.26 5.87 9.85
N LEU A 441 -13.92 6.77 10.79
CA LEU A 441 -14.53 8.09 10.90
C LEU A 441 -14.21 8.96 9.68
N LYS A 442 -12.98 8.96 9.17
CA LYS A 442 -12.59 9.65 7.93
C LYS A 442 -13.49 9.25 6.75
N ASN A 443 -13.85 7.97 6.68
CA ASN A 443 -14.68 7.42 5.60
C ASN A 443 -16.18 7.75 5.78
N THR A 444 -16.64 7.96 7.03
CA THR A 444 -18.04 8.35 7.31
C THR A 444 -18.28 9.86 7.25
N THR A 445 -17.34 10.70 7.68
CA THR A 445 -17.51 12.17 7.72
C THR A 445 -17.38 12.82 6.34
N ASN A 446 -16.55 12.25 5.47
CA ASN A 446 -16.34 12.77 4.11
C ASN A 446 -17.44 12.36 3.12
N SER A 447 -18.50 11.70 3.59
CA SER A 447 -19.65 11.37 2.78
C SER A 447 -20.65 12.51 2.79
N ALA A 448 -20.61 13.31 1.74
CA ALA A 448 -21.58 14.38 1.48
C ALA A 448 -23.03 13.89 1.25
N ASN A 449 -23.30 12.57 1.26
CA ASN A 449 -24.58 11.98 0.88
C ASN A 449 -25.11 10.97 1.91
N LEU A 450 -25.18 11.35 3.19
CA LEU A 450 -26.04 10.63 4.14
C LEU A 450 -27.48 11.12 3.93
N PRO A 451 -28.47 10.25 3.64
CA PRO A 451 -29.83 10.70 3.37
C PRO A 451 -30.52 11.25 4.64
N GLY A 452 -31.04 12.48 4.54
CA GLY A 452 -32.03 13.07 5.46
C GLY A 452 -31.67 12.96 6.94
N LYS A 453 -32.59 12.38 7.74
CA LYS A 453 -32.54 12.27 9.21
C LYS A 453 -31.24 11.66 9.76
N ILE A 454 -30.51 10.87 8.96
CA ILE A 454 -29.23 10.25 9.33
C ILE A 454 -28.12 11.30 9.41
N GLN A 455 -28.17 12.32 8.54
CA GLN A 455 -27.22 13.43 8.56
C GLN A 455 -27.35 14.23 9.86
N ASP A 456 -28.57 14.43 10.36
CA ASP A 456 -28.81 15.18 11.59
C ASP A 456 -28.36 14.40 12.82
N VAL A 457 -28.64 13.09 12.87
CA VAL A 457 -28.08 12.18 13.89
C VAL A 457 -26.56 12.16 13.83
N MET A 458 -25.96 12.10 12.63
CA MET A 458 -24.50 12.13 12.45
C MET A 458 -23.87 13.49 12.81
N LYS A 459 -24.54 14.62 12.54
CA LYS A 459 -24.09 15.95 12.95
C LYS A 459 -24.12 16.11 14.47
N ALA A 460 -25.13 15.54 15.13
CA ALA A 460 -25.22 15.50 16.59
C ALA A 460 -24.10 14.62 17.18
N ILE A 461 -23.86 13.44 16.58
CA ILE A 461 -22.92 12.44 17.10
C ILE A 461 -21.45 12.74 16.79
N VAL A 462 -21.15 13.22 15.57
CA VAL A 462 -19.80 13.38 15.01
C VAL A 462 -19.52 14.87 14.82
N THR A 463 -19.34 15.57 15.93
CA THR A 463 -19.12 17.03 15.92
C THR A 463 -17.79 17.40 15.25
N PRO A 464 -17.63 18.62 14.70
CA PRO A 464 -16.34 19.06 14.15
C PRO A 464 -15.19 18.98 15.15
N HIS A 465 -15.47 19.20 16.44
CA HIS A 465 -14.50 19.09 17.52
C HIS A 465 -14.02 17.65 17.72
N PHE A 466 -14.96 16.71 17.73
CA PHE A 466 -14.69 15.28 17.77
C PHE A 466 -13.81 14.83 16.59
N VAL A 467 -14.14 15.25 15.37
CA VAL A 467 -13.37 14.92 14.16
C VAL A 467 -11.93 15.44 14.24
N LYS A 468 -11.76 16.67 14.73
CA LYS A 468 -10.42 17.27 14.91
C LYS A 468 -9.58 16.46 15.89
N GLN A 469 -10.12 16.10 17.06
CA GLN A 469 -9.39 15.34 18.09
C GLN A 469 -9.06 13.92 17.64
N ASN A 470 -10.03 13.26 17.01
CA ASN A 470 -9.81 11.92 16.47
C ASN A 470 -8.77 11.92 15.35
N LYS A 471 -8.68 12.99 14.53
CA LYS A 471 -7.61 13.17 13.55
C LYS A 471 -6.24 13.26 14.25
N SER A 472 -6.11 14.10 15.28
CA SER A 472 -4.87 14.23 16.05
C SER A 472 -4.42 12.91 16.66
N LEU A 473 -5.33 12.17 17.30
CA LEU A 473 -5.03 10.86 17.89
C LEU A 473 -4.65 9.81 16.84
N ARG A 474 -5.33 9.79 15.70
CA ARG A 474 -4.93 8.91 14.60
C ARG A 474 -3.50 9.23 14.16
N GLU A 475 -3.18 10.50 13.93
CA GLU A 475 -1.82 10.91 13.54
C GLU A 475 -0.78 10.50 14.58
N MET A 476 -1.10 10.60 15.88
CA MET A 476 -0.24 10.13 16.98
C MET A 476 0.02 8.62 16.97
N PHE A 477 -0.98 7.79 16.66
CA PHE A 477 -0.82 6.32 16.71
C PHE A 477 -0.46 5.68 15.37
N SER A 478 -0.65 6.38 14.25
CA SER A 478 -0.47 5.85 12.89
C SER A 478 0.88 6.18 12.26
N HIS A 479 1.64 7.16 12.77
CA HIS A 479 2.85 7.64 12.10
C HIS A 479 4.01 7.86 13.07
N GLY A 480 5.08 7.08 12.88
CA GLY A 480 6.36 7.24 13.58
C GLY A 480 6.31 6.92 15.08
N VAL A 481 7.48 7.01 15.72
CA VAL A 481 7.63 6.87 17.17
C VAL A 481 8.01 8.24 17.74
N PRO A 482 7.10 8.96 18.40
CA PRO A 482 7.40 10.28 18.96
C PRO A 482 8.33 10.18 20.17
N LEU A 483 9.10 11.24 20.45
CA LEU A 483 10.13 11.25 21.49
C LEU A 483 9.60 10.95 22.88
N HIS A 484 8.42 11.43 23.24
CA HIS A 484 7.83 11.19 24.56
C HIS A 484 7.66 9.68 24.87
N ARG A 485 7.46 8.82 23.85
CA ARG A 485 7.38 7.36 24.04
C ARG A 485 8.71 6.74 24.47
N LEU A 486 9.84 7.34 24.10
CA LEU A 486 11.15 6.92 24.59
C LEU A 486 11.40 7.40 26.04
N LEU A 487 10.89 8.59 26.38
CA LEU A 487 11.20 9.25 27.66
C LEU A 487 10.33 8.76 28.82
N ALA A 488 9.05 8.48 28.56
CA ALA A 488 8.11 7.97 29.56
C ALA A 488 7.37 6.74 29.00
N PRO A 489 8.03 5.56 28.93
CA PRO A 489 7.40 4.38 28.40
C PRO A 489 6.22 3.98 29.29
N TYR A 490 5.01 4.10 28.74
CA TYR A 490 3.78 3.47 29.24
C TYR A 490 3.16 3.99 30.56
N VAL A 491 3.67 5.05 31.19
CA VAL A 491 3.04 5.59 32.43
C VAL A 491 1.69 6.27 32.09
N ASP A 492 1.67 7.12 31.07
CA ASP A 492 0.44 7.78 30.60
C ASP A 492 -0.47 6.82 29.82
N ASP A 493 0.12 5.87 29.08
CA ASP A 493 -0.63 4.90 28.29
C ASP A 493 -1.44 3.93 29.16
N ARG A 494 -0.97 3.54 30.35
CA ARG A 494 -1.73 2.66 31.27
C ARG A 494 -2.97 3.37 31.81
N LYS A 495 -2.83 4.63 32.23
CA LYS A 495 -3.96 5.46 32.70
C LYS A 495 -4.97 5.66 31.57
N LEU A 496 -4.48 6.04 30.38
CA LEU A 496 -5.30 6.20 29.18
C LEU A 496 -6.00 4.89 28.79
N CYS A 497 -5.30 3.76 28.86
CA CYS A 497 -5.85 2.43 28.58
C CYS A 497 -7.00 2.11 29.51
N LYS A 498 -6.81 2.27 30.83
CA LYS A 498 -7.88 2.05 31.81
C LYS A 498 -9.10 2.94 31.54
N GLU A 499 -8.87 4.23 31.27
CA GLU A 499 -9.95 5.15 30.92
C GLU A 499 -10.67 4.76 29.63
N PHE A 500 -9.92 4.42 28.58
CA PHE A 500 -10.45 3.97 27.31
C PHE A 500 -11.36 2.76 27.49
N TYR A 501 -10.87 1.67 28.09
CA TYR A 501 -11.66 0.44 28.28
C TYR A 501 -12.90 0.67 29.19
N SER A 502 -12.82 1.59 30.16
CA SER A 502 -13.96 1.93 31.01
C SER A 502 -15.05 2.75 30.29
N LYS A 503 -14.65 3.64 29.37
CA LYS A 503 -15.54 4.61 28.70
C LYS A 503 -15.83 4.27 27.24
N PHE A 504 -15.30 3.17 26.69
CA PHE A 504 -15.49 2.81 25.26
C PHE A 504 -16.91 2.30 24.94
N GLY A 505 -17.63 1.76 25.92
CA GLY A 505 -18.95 1.17 25.73
C GLY A 505 -19.95 2.04 24.96
N PRO A 506 -20.17 3.30 25.36
CA PRO A 506 -20.99 4.26 24.61
C PRO A 506 -20.61 4.49 23.14
N ILE A 507 -19.31 4.53 22.84
CA ILE A 507 -18.80 4.76 21.48
C ILE A 507 -19.15 3.57 20.60
N ARG A 508 -18.98 2.36 21.12
CA ARG A 508 -19.41 1.14 20.43
C ARG A 508 -20.91 1.20 20.11
N ILE A 509 -21.76 1.65 21.05
CA ILE A 509 -23.21 1.81 20.81
C ILE A 509 -23.49 2.78 19.65
N VAL A 510 -22.80 3.92 19.61
CA VAL A 510 -22.91 4.88 18.50
C VAL A 510 -22.65 4.18 17.16
N PHE A 511 -21.55 3.44 17.04
CA PHE A 511 -21.23 2.75 15.80
C PHE A 511 -22.17 1.59 15.48
N GLN A 512 -22.73 0.92 16.48
CA GLN A 512 -23.78 -0.09 16.29
C GLN A 512 -25.03 0.55 15.68
N LEU A 513 -25.45 1.72 16.18
CA LEU A 513 -26.56 2.48 15.60
C LEU A 513 -26.26 2.93 14.16
N LEU A 514 -25.06 3.44 13.90
CA LEU A 514 -24.64 3.81 12.54
C LEU A 514 -24.65 2.62 11.59
N TYR A 515 -24.19 1.47 12.05
CA TYR A 515 -24.25 0.24 11.27
C TYR A 515 -25.69 -0.17 10.95
N ILE A 516 -26.58 -0.18 11.95
CA ILE A 516 -28.01 -0.51 11.77
C ILE A 516 -28.67 0.41 10.75
N VAL A 517 -28.44 1.71 10.89
CA VAL A 517 -28.98 2.74 10.00
C VAL A 517 -28.44 2.59 8.58
N LEU A 518 -27.14 2.36 8.43
CA LEU A 518 -26.52 2.13 7.14
C LEU A 518 -27.07 0.87 6.46
N VAL A 519 -27.26 -0.22 7.21
CA VAL A 519 -27.89 -1.45 6.69
C VAL A 519 -29.30 -1.19 6.18
N ALA A 520 -30.10 -0.37 6.87
CA ALA A 520 -31.43 0.02 6.40
C ALA A 520 -31.38 0.82 5.09
N ASP A 521 -30.45 1.77 4.99
CA ASP A 521 -30.22 2.53 3.74
C ASP A 521 -29.72 1.63 2.60
N ILE A 522 -28.87 0.64 2.88
CA ILE A 522 -28.44 -0.38 1.91
C ILE A 522 -29.65 -1.15 1.37
N LYS A 523 -30.52 -1.67 2.25
CA LYS A 523 -31.74 -2.38 1.87
C LYS A 523 -32.66 -1.48 1.02
N TYR A 524 -32.88 -0.24 1.43
CA TYR A 524 -33.70 0.71 0.67
C TYR A 524 -33.14 0.99 -0.74
N SER A 525 -31.83 1.24 -0.84
CA SER A 525 -31.18 1.44 -2.14
C SER A 525 -31.29 0.20 -3.04
N PHE A 526 -31.18 -1.00 -2.47
CA PHE A 526 -31.34 -2.25 -3.19
C PHE A 526 -32.79 -2.44 -3.69
N TYR A 527 -33.80 -2.13 -2.88
CA TYR A 527 -35.20 -2.14 -3.33
C TYR A 527 -35.45 -1.13 -4.47
N GLY A 528 -34.79 0.02 -4.42
CA GLY A 528 -34.78 0.98 -5.53
C GLY A 528 -34.19 0.38 -6.82
N GLN A 529 -33.10 -0.40 -6.72
CA GLN A 529 -32.51 -1.09 -7.86
C GLN A 529 -33.46 -2.16 -8.43
N LEU A 530 -34.08 -2.97 -7.57
CA LEU A 530 -35.10 -3.95 -7.97
C LEU A 530 -36.27 -3.29 -8.72
N ARG A 531 -36.77 -2.15 -8.21
CA ARG A 531 -37.83 -1.38 -8.87
C ARG A 531 -37.41 -0.79 -10.23
N SER A 532 -36.11 -0.53 -10.41
CA SER A 532 -35.57 0.03 -11.65
C SER A 532 -35.28 -1.02 -12.74
N CYS A 533 -35.42 -2.32 -12.43
CA CYS A 533 -35.28 -3.37 -13.42
C CYS A 533 -36.34 -3.23 -14.51
N GLN A 534 -35.89 -3.19 -15.77
CA GLN A 534 -36.75 -2.96 -16.94
C GLN A 534 -37.45 -4.23 -17.43
N SER A 535 -37.01 -5.40 -16.95
CA SER A 535 -37.60 -6.69 -17.28
C SER A 535 -37.68 -7.60 -16.07
N PHE A 536 -38.60 -8.56 -16.11
CA PHE A 536 -38.75 -9.57 -15.08
C PHE A 536 -37.51 -10.48 -14.96
N GLU A 537 -36.85 -10.79 -16.08
CA GLU A 537 -35.61 -11.55 -16.10
C GLU A 537 -34.48 -10.84 -15.34
N LEU A 538 -34.30 -9.52 -15.56
CA LEU A 538 -33.32 -8.73 -14.83
C LEU A 538 -33.65 -8.63 -13.34
N PHE A 539 -34.94 -8.50 -13.01
CA PHE A 539 -35.41 -8.54 -11.62
C PHE A 539 -35.07 -9.88 -10.96
N GLN A 540 -35.39 -11.01 -11.61
CA GLN A 540 -35.09 -12.35 -11.09
C GLN A 540 -33.59 -12.58 -10.94
N SER A 541 -32.79 -12.18 -11.93
CA SER A 541 -31.33 -12.31 -11.87
C SER A 541 -30.75 -11.49 -10.73
N LEU A 542 -31.18 -10.24 -10.53
CA LEU A 542 -30.73 -9.41 -9.41
C LEU A 542 -31.14 -9.98 -8.04
N ALA A 543 -32.38 -10.49 -7.93
CA ALA A 543 -32.86 -11.11 -6.70
C ALA A 543 -32.10 -12.40 -6.36
N ARG A 544 -31.84 -13.25 -7.36
CA ARG A 544 -31.03 -14.47 -7.21
C ARG A 544 -29.58 -14.16 -6.84
N TYR A 545 -28.99 -13.14 -7.46
CA TYR A 545 -27.65 -12.67 -7.13
C TYR A 545 -27.54 -12.26 -5.66
N ALA A 546 -28.46 -11.45 -5.16
CA ALA A 546 -28.46 -11.04 -3.75
C ALA A 546 -28.61 -12.24 -2.78
N SER A 547 -29.34 -13.29 -3.18
CA SER A 547 -29.61 -14.48 -2.37
C SER A 547 -30.25 -14.15 -1.01
N HIS A 548 -30.38 -15.14 -0.12
CA HIS A 548 -30.94 -14.94 1.22
C HIS A 548 -29.96 -14.20 2.12
N ASN A 549 -30.31 -13.00 2.56
CA ASN A 549 -29.49 -12.15 3.45
C ASN A 549 -29.61 -12.52 4.94
N LYS A 550 -29.80 -13.81 5.27
CA LYS A 550 -30.00 -14.28 6.65
C LYS A 550 -28.85 -13.87 7.57
N GLU A 551 -27.62 -13.90 7.06
CA GLU A 551 -26.43 -13.47 7.81
C GLU A 551 -26.43 -11.98 8.11
N LEU A 552 -26.85 -11.13 7.16
CA LEU A 552 -26.98 -9.68 7.38
C LEU A 552 -28.05 -9.39 8.43
N GLU A 553 -29.17 -10.12 8.37
CA GLU A 553 -30.26 -10.03 9.35
C GLU A 553 -29.81 -10.50 10.73
N ALA A 554 -29.09 -11.62 10.82
CA ALA A 554 -28.50 -12.12 12.06
C ALA A 554 -27.45 -11.16 12.63
N SER A 555 -26.57 -10.59 11.78
CA SER A 555 -25.60 -9.56 12.16
C SER A 555 -26.30 -8.32 12.70
N GLN A 556 -27.34 -7.85 12.00
CA GLN A 556 -28.15 -6.70 12.43
C GLN A 556 -28.86 -6.99 13.77
N GLN A 557 -29.46 -8.17 13.91
CA GLN A 557 -30.14 -8.62 15.13
C GLN A 557 -29.16 -8.75 16.31
N LYS A 558 -27.98 -9.34 16.08
CA LYS A 558 -26.91 -9.42 17.08
C LYS A 558 -26.48 -8.03 17.57
N GLN A 559 -26.38 -7.04 16.67
CA GLN A 559 -26.09 -5.66 17.09
C GLN A 559 -27.23 -5.05 17.92
N TYR A 560 -28.49 -5.41 17.67
CA TYR A 560 -29.61 -5.03 18.53
C TYR A 560 -29.53 -5.69 19.92
N GLU A 561 -29.11 -6.95 19.99
CA GLU A 561 -29.11 -7.76 21.22
C GLU A 561 -27.89 -7.52 22.13
N GLU A 562 -26.70 -7.28 21.57
CA GLU A 562 -25.42 -7.31 22.30
C GLU A 562 -25.24 -6.27 23.42
N ARG A 563 -26.12 -5.27 23.58
CA ARG A 563 -26.14 -4.33 24.73
C ARG A 563 -27.20 -3.24 24.62
N ILE A 564 -27.70 -2.96 23.41
CA ILE A 564 -28.77 -1.96 23.22
C ILE A 564 -29.99 -2.42 24.02
N TYR A 565 -30.42 -3.67 23.84
CA TYR A 565 -31.61 -4.18 24.53
C TYR A 565 -31.54 -4.19 26.06
N SER A 566 -30.43 -4.57 26.72
CA SER A 566 -30.43 -4.71 28.19
C SER A 566 -30.31 -3.38 28.95
N ARG A 567 -29.50 -2.43 28.45
CA ARG A 567 -29.32 -1.11 29.09
C ARG A 567 -30.37 -0.11 28.64
N TRP A 568 -30.87 -0.22 27.40
CA TRP A 568 -31.96 0.61 26.92
C TRP A 568 -33.33 0.10 27.36
N ARG A 569 -33.62 -1.20 27.56
CA ARG A 569 -34.96 -1.66 28.03
C ARG A 569 -35.36 -1.06 29.39
N SER A 570 -34.39 -0.75 30.25
CA SER A 570 -34.61 0.00 31.49
C SER A 570 -35.00 1.48 31.26
N ASN A 571 -34.52 2.10 30.17
CA ASN A 571 -34.85 3.49 29.80
C ASN A 571 -35.97 3.61 28.73
N TRP A 572 -36.23 2.55 27.98
CA TRP A 572 -37.08 2.49 26.77
C TRP A 572 -38.50 2.01 27.07
N ARG A 573 -38.77 1.47 28.27
CA ARG A 573 -40.17 1.26 28.73
C ARG A 573 -41.01 2.55 28.74
N ASN A 574 -40.35 3.72 28.67
CA ASN A 574 -41.02 5.02 28.53
C ASN A 574 -41.14 5.52 27.08
N ILE A 575 -40.60 4.83 26.08
CA ILE A 575 -40.57 5.28 24.68
C ILE A 575 -40.95 4.12 23.75
N HIS A 576 -42.23 3.75 23.75
CA HIS A 576 -42.82 3.10 22.59
C HIS A 576 -43.63 4.14 21.82
N VAL A 577 -43.26 4.34 20.55
CA VAL A 577 -44.12 4.49 19.35
C VAL A 577 -43.26 5.12 18.25
N ASN A 578 -43.10 4.39 17.15
CA ASN A 578 -42.68 4.82 15.81
C ASN A 578 -41.52 5.83 15.66
N LEU A 579 -40.42 5.36 15.05
CA LEU A 579 -39.28 6.15 14.55
C LEU A 579 -39.64 7.29 13.55
N SER A 580 -40.92 7.51 13.26
CA SER A 580 -41.41 8.71 12.57
C SER A 580 -41.52 9.94 13.47
N CYS A 581 -41.55 9.79 14.80
CA CYS A 581 -41.78 10.89 15.77
C CYS A 581 -40.70 10.98 16.86
N VAL A 582 -39.42 11.13 16.51
CA VAL A 582 -38.38 11.44 17.52
C VAL A 582 -38.44 12.94 17.87
N ASP A 583 -39.42 13.28 18.71
CA ASP A 583 -39.57 14.61 19.35
C ASP A 583 -39.38 14.56 20.87
N SER A 584 -38.80 13.48 21.43
CA SER A 584 -38.45 13.47 22.86
C SER A 584 -37.14 14.20 23.12
N LYS A 585 -37.21 15.19 24.01
CA LYS A 585 -36.11 16.06 24.43
C LYS A 585 -35.01 15.25 25.13
N GLU A 586 -35.35 14.15 25.82
CA GLU A 586 -34.37 13.31 26.53
C GLU A 586 -33.50 12.44 25.60
N ALA A 587 -34.04 11.96 24.47
CA ALA A 587 -33.26 11.20 23.49
C ALA A 587 -32.22 12.09 22.79
N ARG A 588 -32.60 13.34 22.47
CA ARG A 588 -31.68 14.37 21.99
C ARG A 588 -30.63 14.72 23.06
N GLN A 589 -31.03 14.99 24.30
CA GLN A 589 -30.09 15.26 25.40
C GLN A 589 -29.09 14.13 25.66
N THR A 590 -29.52 12.87 25.57
CA THR A 590 -28.62 11.71 25.74
C THR A 590 -27.64 11.58 24.57
N LEU A 591 -28.11 11.81 23.34
CA LEU A 591 -27.28 11.86 22.13
C LEU A 591 -26.36 13.09 22.09
N ASP A 592 -26.73 14.20 22.73
CA ASP A 592 -25.92 15.41 22.88
C ASP A 592 -24.80 15.21 23.92
N TYR A 593 -25.05 14.42 24.97
CA TYR A 593 -24.10 14.20 26.06
C TYR A 593 -22.93 13.26 25.68
N PHE A 594 -23.19 12.24 24.84
CA PHE A 594 -22.20 11.22 24.47
C PHE A 594 -21.01 11.75 23.65
N PRO A 595 -21.22 12.52 22.56
CA PRO A 595 -20.16 13.14 21.77
C PRO A 595 -19.34 14.11 22.59
N CYS A 596 -19.99 14.89 23.47
CA CYS A 596 -19.30 15.81 24.37
C CYS A 596 -18.40 15.06 25.36
N THR A 597 -18.83 13.92 25.92
CA THR A 597 -18.03 13.14 26.87
C THR A 597 -16.82 12.50 26.21
N PHE A 598 -16.98 11.90 25.02
CA PHE A 598 -15.86 11.28 24.33
C PHE A 598 -14.94 12.31 23.69
N SER A 599 -15.47 13.40 23.14
CA SER A 599 -14.65 14.54 22.70
C SER A 599 -13.84 15.10 23.86
N HIS A 600 -14.41 15.22 25.06
CA HIS A 600 -13.64 15.63 26.24
C HIS A 600 -12.56 14.62 26.61
N LEU A 601 -12.82 13.31 26.53
CA LEU A 601 -11.80 12.29 26.79
C LEU A 601 -10.67 12.34 25.75
N LEU A 602 -11.02 12.43 24.46
CA LEU A 602 -10.03 12.57 23.39
C LEU A 602 -9.29 13.90 23.49
N ARG A 603 -9.97 14.98 23.87
CA ARG A 603 -9.33 16.27 24.16
C ARG A 603 -8.34 16.15 25.29
N SER A 604 -8.74 15.52 26.40
CA SER A 604 -7.90 15.35 27.57
C SER A 604 -6.67 14.56 27.20
N ALA A 605 -6.84 13.45 26.47
CA ALA A 605 -5.72 12.66 25.96
C ALA A 605 -4.83 13.51 25.04
N VAL A 606 -5.39 14.14 24.00
CA VAL A 606 -4.60 14.99 23.06
C VAL A 606 -3.90 16.13 23.78
N CYS A 607 -4.55 16.81 24.74
CA CYS A 607 -3.94 17.89 25.50
C CYS A 607 -2.87 17.38 26.47
N GLU A 608 -3.10 16.27 27.18
CA GLU A 608 -2.06 15.64 28.03
C GLU A 608 -0.83 15.27 27.17
N PHE A 609 -1.04 14.69 25.98
CA PHE A 609 0.04 14.34 25.04
C PHE A 609 0.71 15.55 24.38
N ASP A 610 -0.04 16.54 23.91
CA ASP A 610 0.52 17.73 23.26
C ASP A 610 1.32 18.55 24.28
N CYS A 611 0.79 18.71 25.50
CA CYS A 611 1.50 19.38 26.58
C CYS A 611 2.76 18.61 26.97
N SER A 612 2.67 17.30 27.23
CA SER A 612 3.86 16.50 27.56
C SER A 612 4.90 16.59 26.44
N GLN A 613 4.48 16.44 25.18
CA GLN A 613 5.37 16.51 24.04
C GLN A 613 6.06 17.89 23.89
N GLU A 614 5.36 19.00 24.10
CA GLU A 614 5.98 20.34 24.01
C GLU A 614 6.96 20.61 25.17
N PHE A 615 6.58 20.25 26.40
CA PHE A 615 7.48 20.37 27.56
C PHE A 615 8.71 19.47 27.41
N ASP A 616 8.51 18.22 27.00
CA ASP A 616 9.58 17.25 26.76
C ASP A 616 10.47 17.73 25.62
N SER A 617 9.92 18.20 24.50
CA SER A 617 10.70 18.66 23.34
C SER A 617 11.62 19.83 23.70
N LEU A 618 11.11 20.81 24.46
CA LEU A 618 11.90 21.97 24.87
C LEU A 618 12.96 21.58 25.91
N ALA A 619 12.59 20.76 26.90
CA ALA A 619 13.52 20.25 27.89
C ALA A 619 14.66 19.44 27.23
N GLN A 620 14.32 18.61 26.26
CA GLN A 620 15.28 17.82 25.49
C GLN A 620 16.13 18.67 24.55
N THR A 621 15.57 19.71 23.94
CA THR A 621 16.36 20.69 23.17
C THR A 621 17.40 21.36 24.07
N ARG A 622 17.01 21.74 25.29
CA ARG A 622 17.90 22.36 26.28
C ARG A 622 18.99 21.39 26.74
N GLN A 623 18.63 20.15 27.06
CA GLN A 623 19.59 19.11 27.41
C GLN A 623 20.57 18.85 26.26
N LEU A 624 20.07 18.70 25.03
CA LEU A 624 20.91 18.50 23.84
C LEU A 624 21.86 19.68 23.59
N ALA A 625 21.40 20.91 23.80
CA ALA A 625 22.23 22.10 23.72
C ALA A 625 23.34 22.11 24.81
N GLN A 626 23.04 21.65 26.02
CA GLN A 626 24.05 21.48 27.08
C GLN A 626 25.06 20.39 26.71
N GLU A 627 24.59 19.22 26.29
CA GLU A 627 25.43 18.08 25.88
C GLU A 627 26.34 18.41 24.70
N LEU A 628 25.95 19.33 23.82
CA LEU A 628 26.77 19.80 22.69
C LEU A 628 27.64 21.03 23.01
N GLY A 629 27.61 21.56 24.24
CA GLY A 629 28.33 22.79 24.60
C GLY A 629 27.84 24.04 23.87
N LEU A 630 26.54 24.07 23.55
CA LEU A 630 25.84 25.15 22.88
C LEU A 630 25.03 26.02 23.85
N ALA A 631 24.72 25.53 25.06
CA ALA A 631 23.83 26.20 26.01
C ALA A 631 24.21 27.66 26.31
N ASP A 632 25.50 27.95 26.52
CA ASP A 632 25.98 29.31 26.83
C ASP A 632 25.95 30.26 25.61
N LYS A 633 25.67 29.74 24.42
CA LYS A 633 25.68 30.48 23.14
C LYS A 633 24.28 30.70 22.58
N LEU A 634 23.25 30.19 23.25
CA LEU A 634 21.86 30.27 22.81
C LEU A 634 21.05 31.06 23.84
N ASP A 635 20.40 32.11 23.39
CA ASP A 635 19.30 32.72 24.15
C ASP A 635 18.02 31.86 24.03
N GLU A 636 17.00 32.21 24.81
CA GLU A 636 15.73 31.46 24.82
C GLU A 636 15.01 31.51 23.46
N GLU A 637 15.17 32.60 22.69
CA GLU A 637 14.57 32.71 21.36
C GLU A 637 15.26 31.76 20.35
N ALA A 638 16.60 31.68 20.38
CA ALA A 638 17.36 30.72 19.60
C ALA A 638 17.08 29.27 20.02
N LEU A 639 16.86 29.01 21.32
CA LEU A 639 16.50 27.70 21.84
C LEU A 639 15.12 27.26 21.33
N GLN A 640 14.13 28.15 21.36
CA GLN A 640 12.79 27.88 20.81
C GLN A 640 12.83 27.67 19.29
N SER A 641 13.62 28.48 18.57
CA SER A 641 13.84 28.33 17.13
C SER A 641 14.48 26.97 16.78
N LEU A 642 15.45 26.53 17.58
CA LEU A 642 16.07 25.20 17.44
C LEU A 642 15.06 24.08 17.72
N CYS A 643 14.29 24.19 18.81
CA CYS A 643 13.23 23.23 19.14
C CYS A 643 12.19 23.11 18.01
N ALA A 644 11.78 24.25 17.42
CA ALA A 644 10.86 24.27 16.30
C ALA A 644 11.42 23.56 15.05
N ARG A 645 12.72 23.73 14.77
CA ARG A 645 13.41 23.02 13.67
C ARG A 645 13.61 21.53 13.94
N LEU A 646 13.74 21.12 15.20
CA LEU A 646 13.87 19.72 15.62
C LEU A 646 12.51 19.00 15.75
N LYS A 647 11.39 19.73 15.71
CA LYS A 647 10.03 19.17 15.79
C LYS A 647 9.78 17.96 14.85
N PRO A 648 10.26 17.93 13.58
CA PRO A 648 10.12 16.75 12.74
C PRO A 648 10.80 15.49 13.30
N TYR A 649 11.93 15.64 13.98
CA TYR A 649 12.61 14.54 14.70
C TYR A 649 11.87 14.18 15.99
N TYR A 650 11.37 15.15 16.76
CA TYR A 650 10.59 14.87 17.97
C TYR A 650 9.26 14.16 17.69
N ASN A 651 8.70 14.34 16.50
CA ASN A 651 7.55 13.58 16.04
C ASN A 651 7.90 12.15 15.60
N ASN A 652 9.13 11.89 15.17
CA ASN A 652 9.62 10.57 14.81
C ASN A 652 11.13 10.42 15.07
N VAL A 653 11.47 9.80 16.20
CA VAL A 653 12.85 9.67 16.69
C VAL A 653 13.77 8.84 15.80
N PHE A 654 13.20 8.05 14.88
CA PHE A 654 14.00 7.29 13.92
C PHE A 654 14.51 8.14 12.75
N TYR A 655 14.08 9.41 12.61
CA TYR A 655 14.69 10.37 11.67
C TYR A 655 15.97 10.99 12.24
N LEU A 656 16.88 10.14 12.69
CA LEU A 656 18.12 10.54 13.35
C LEU A 656 18.99 11.41 12.45
N ASP A 657 19.11 11.09 11.16
CA ASP A 657 19.81 11.93 10.17
C ASP A 657 19.26 13.35 10.10
N SER A 658 17.95 13.51 10.27
CA SER A 658 17.29 14.81 10.26
C SER A 658 17.73 15.65 11.46
N LYS A 659 17.78 15.05 12.67
CA LYS A 659 18.28 15.69 13.90
C LYS A 659 19.66 16.32 13.66
N TRP A 660 20.60 15.53 13.16
CA TRP A 660 22.00 15.97 12.98
C TRP A 660 22.17 16.97 11.84
N LYS A 661 21.42 16.83 10.74
CA LYS A 661 21.39 17.82 9.64
C LYS A 661 20.87 19.18 10.13
N VAL A 662 19.79 19.17 10.91
CA VAL A 662 19.21 20.39 11.50
C VAL A 662 20.20 21.07 12.45
N LEU A 663 20.81 20.32 13.37
CA LEU A 663 21.79 20.86 14.32
C LEU A 663 23.00 21.48 13.60
N THR A 664 23.53 20.79 12.58
CA THR A 664 24.67 21.28 11.79
C THR A 664 24.31 22.55 11.03
N ALA A 665 23.15 22.57 10.37
CA ALA A 665 22.66 23.73 9.63
C ALA A 665 22.41 24.94 10.55
N PHE A 666 21.84 24.69 11.73
CA PHE A 666 21.60 25.71 12.75
C PHE A 666 22.91 26.31 13.26
N CYS A 667 23.89 25.50 13.64
CA CYS A 667 25.20 26.00 14.09
C CYS A 667 25.91 26.83 12.99
N LYS A 668 25.83 26.38 11.73
CA LYS A 668 26.38 27.12 10.58
C LYS A 668 25.70 28.49 10.41
N GLN A 669 24.38 28.56 10.56
CA GLN A 669 23.62 29.81 10.45
C GLN A 669 23.95 30.80 11.57
N HIS A 670 24.13 30.30 12.79
CA HIS A 670 24.44 31.13 13.96
C HIS A 670 25.96 31.34 14.18
N LYS A 671 26.80 30.90 13.23
CA LYS A 671 28.27 31.00 13.29
C LYS A 671 28.87 30.34 14.56
N ILE A 672 28.25 29.28 15.04
CA ILE A 672 28.72 28.51 16.20
C ILE A 672 29.64 27.38 15.72
N ALA A 673 30.79 27.23 16.35
CA ALA A 673 31.72 26.13 16.06
C ALA A 673 31.07 24.76 16.35
N TRP A 674 31.08 23.87 15.36
CA TRP A 674 30.51 22.53 15.45
C TRP A 674 31.54 21.52 15.95
N ASN A 675 31.26 20.84 17.07
CA ASN A 675 32.13 19.79 17.60
C ASN A 675 31.75 18.43 16.99
N GLU A 676 32.43 18.06 15.90
CA GLU A 676 32.17 16.79 15.22
C GLU A 676 32.40 15.56 16.11
N ARG A 677 33.39 15.59 17.00
CA ARG A 677 33.72 14.44 17.85
C ARG A 677 32.58 14.15 18.84
N LEU A 678 32.10 15.19 19.51
CA LEU A 678 31.00 15.09 20.48
C LEU A 678 29.69 14.72 19.79
N ALA A 679 29.42 15.31 18.61
CA ALA A 679 28.26 14.95 17.80
C ALA A 679 28.27 13.46 17.40
N ARG A 680 29.42 12.90 17.01
CA ARG A 680 29.53 11.46 16.71
C ARG A 680 29.31 10.56 17.92
N GLN A 681 29.75 10.98 19.11
CA GLN A 681 29.52 10.23 20.35
C GLN A 681 28.04 10.19 20.72
N LEU A 682 27.36 11.33 20.65
CA LEU A 682 25.93 11.43 20.91
C LEU A 682 25.10 10.69 19.85
N LEU A 683 25.52 10.71 18.59
CA LEU A 683 24.92 9.90 17.53
C LEU A 683 24.97 8.40 17.87
N SER A 684 26.12 7.90 18.34
CA SER A 684 26.27 6.49 18.78
C SER A 684 25.31 6.16 19.92
N LYS A 685 25.22 7.05 20.92
CA LYS A 685 24.30 6.90 22.06
C LYS A 685 22.83 6.89 21.62
N ASP A 686 22.44 7.78 20.71
CA ASP A 686 21.10 7.79 20.13
C ASP A 686 20.80 6.47 19.41
N GLN A 687 21.76 5.94 18.62
CA GLN A 687 21.61 4.66 17.93
C GLN A 687 21.42 3.49 18.91
N GLU A 688 22.18 3.45 20.01
CA GLU A 688 22.04 2.43 21.06
C GLU A 688 20.65 2.47 21.72
N VAL A 689 20.15 3.67 22.06
CA VAL A 689 18.80 3.84 22.66
C VAL A 689 17.71 3.38 21.70
N LEU A 690 17.82 3.74 20.41
CA LEU A 690 16.85 3.33 19.39
C LEU A 690 16.88 1.82 19.13
N GLN A 691 18.08 1.23 19.16
CA GLN A 691 18.25 -0.23 19.04
C GLN A 691 17.61 -0.96 20.22
N GLN A 692 17.83 -0.49 21.44
CA GLN A 692 17.19 -1.07 22.63
C GLN A 692 15.66 -1.00 22.54
N TYR A 693 15.11 0.14 22.12
CA TYR A 693 13.66 0.29 21.95
C TYR A 693 13.08 -0.67 20.89
N TYR A 694 13.80 -0.87 19.79
CA TYR A 694 13.45 -1.87 18.79
C TYR A 694 13.47 -3.29 19.37
N ASP A 695 14.53 -3.63 20.11
CA ASP A 695 14.69 -4.96 20.72
C ASP A 695 13.61 -5.25 21.77
N ASP A 696 13.25 -4.27 22.60
CA ASP A 696 12.17 -4.40 23.59
C ASP A 696 10.81 -4.63 22.91
N THR A 697 10.52 -3.88 21.83
CA THR A 697 9.30 -4.05 21.03
C THR A 697 9.27 -5.43 20.37
N ARG A 698 10.40 -5.88 19.81
CA ARG A 698 10.56 -7.21 19.19
C ARG A 698 10.39 -8.33 20.22
N ASN A 699 11.00 -8.21 21.40
CA ASN A 699 10.88 -9.20 22.47
C ASN A 699 9.43 -9.33 22.95
N THR A 700 8.70 -8.21 22.98
CA THR A 700 7.28 -8.23 23.31
C THR A 700 6.45 -8.95 22.25
N LEU A 701 6.76 -8.76 20.95
CA LEU A 701 6.15 -9.56 19.89
C LEU A 701 6.43 -11.05 20.09
N LEU A 702 7.70 -11.42 20.32
CA LEU A 702 8.11 -12.81 20.52
C LEU A 702 7.39 -13.46 21.70
N ALA A 703 7.28 -12.76 22.84
CA ALA A 703 6.56 -13.26 24.01
C ALA A 703 5.10 -13.60 23.70
N ILE A 704 4.39 -12.75 22.94
CA ILE A 704 3.00 -13.01 22.53
C ILE A 704 2.92 -14.20 21.56
N LEU A 705 3.88 -14.31 20.63
CA LEU A 705 3.95 -15.44 19.68
C LEU A 705 4.26 -16.76 20.40
N GLU A 706 5.11 -16.75 21.42
CA GLU A 706 5.45 -17.91 22.25
C GLU A 706 4.27 -18.35 23.13
N GLU A 707 3.65 -17.43 23.87
CA GLU A 707 2.48 -17.69 24.72
C GLU A 707 1.33 -18.34 23.94
N ARG A 708 1.21 -18.01 22.65
CA ARG A 708 0.14 -18.49 21.76
C ARG A 708 0.62 -19.57 20.77
N GLN A 709 1.84 -20.08 20.90
CA GLN A 709 2.46 -21.09 20.02
C GLN A 709 2.54 -20.73 18.52
N LEU A 710 2.45 -19.45 18.18
CA LEU A 710 2.42 -18.92 16.81
C LEU A 710 3.79 -18.92 16.09
N HIS A 711 4.84 -19.32 16.79
CA HIS A 711 6.17 -19.52 16.22
C HIS A 711 6.32 -20.89 15.52
N THR A 712 5.29 -21.75 15.59
CA THR A 712 5.25 -23.07 14.95
C THR A 712 4.18 -23.11 13.84
N VAL A 713 4.39 -23.99 12.85
CA VAL A 713 3.38 -24.24 11.79
C VAL A 713 2.06 -24.71 12.42
N ASP A 714 2.12 -25.61 13.40
CA ASP A 714 0.92 -26.17 14.04
C ASP A 714 0.11 -25.11 14.80
N GLY A 715 0.79 -24.19 15.51
CA GLY A 715 0.11 -23.08 16.18
C GLY A 715 -0.53 -22.09 15.20
N LEU A 716 0.13 -21.81 14.06
CA LEU A 716 -0.45 -20.99 12.99
C LEU A 716 -1.67 -21.67 12.33
N VAL A 717 -1.62 -22.99 12.13
CA VAL A 717 -2.77 -23.78 11.65
C VAL A 717 -3.92 -23.75 12.66
N ALA A 718 -3.63 -23.89 13.95
CA ALA A 718 -4.65 -23.81 15.00
C ALA A 718 -5.36 -22.43 15.02
N VAL A 719 -4.64 -21.35 14.71
CA VAL A 719 -5.23 -20.01 14.54
C VAL A 719 -6.11 -19.92 13.31
N GLU A 720 -5.70 -20.50 12.18
CA GLU A 720 -6.49 -20.53 10.96
C GLU A 720 -7.80 -21.32 11.13
N CYS A 721 -7.75 -22.43 11.86
CA CYS A 721 -8.89 -23.32 12.08
C CYS A 721 -9.73 -22.94 13.33
N GLY A 722 -9.29 -21.98 14.14
CA GLY A 722 -9.87 -21.66 15.45
C GLY A 722 -10.31 -20.20 15.61
N ASN A 723 -11.05 -19.92 16.69
CA ASN A 723 -11.42 -18.54 17.06
C ASN A 723 -10.26 -17.84 17.79
N PHE A 724 -9.35 -17.23 17.03
CA PHE A 724 -8.28 -16.43 17.62
C PHE A 724 -8.81 -15.14 18.28
N PRO A 725 -8.39 -14.79 19.51
CA PRO A 725 -8.88 -13.60 20.19
C PRO A 725 -8.63 -12.33 19.38
N THR A 726 -9.68 -11.57 19.08
CA THR A 726 -9.57 -10.34 18.30
C THR A 726 -8.70 -9.30 18.99
N ARG A 727 -8.74 -9.25 20.34
CA ARG A 727 -7.85 -8.40 21.15
C ARG A 727 -6.37 -8.65 20.81
N THR A 728 -5.95 -9.92 20.81
CA THR A 728 -4.58 -10.33 20.50
C THR A 728 -4.23 -10.05 19.04
N LEU A 729 -5.15 -10.30 18.11
CA LEU A 729 -4.95 -10.00 16.69
C LEU A 729 -4.64 -8.52 16.45
N VAL A 730 -5.46 -7.62 17.02
CA VAL A 730 -5.27 -6.18 16.87
C VAL A 730 -3.95 -5.73 17.50
N ALA A 731 -3.59 -6.28 18.66
CA ALA A 731 -2.31 -5.99 19.30
C ALA A 731 -1.12 -6.42 18.43
N LEU A 732 -1.16 -7.64 17.88
CA LEU A 732 -0.13 -8.15 16.97
C LEU A 732 0.02 -7.26 15.74
N MET A 733 -1.10 -6.89 15.10
CA MET A 733 -1.07 -5.98 13.94
C MET A 733 -0.44 -4.63 14.27
N LYS A 734 -0.72 -4.08 15.46
CA LYS A 734 -0.16 -2.80 15.89
C LYS A 734 1.34 -2.88 16.17
N ILE A 735 1.78 -3.91 16.90
CA ILE A 735 3.21 -4.13 17.19
C ILE A 735 4.00 -4.35 15.90
N GLN A 736 3.46 -5.17 14.98
CA GLN A 736 4.07 -5.39 13.66
C GLN A 736 4.15 -4.10 12.85
N LEU A 737 3.11 -3.26 12.89
CA LEU A 737 3.12 -1.96 12.21
C LEU A 737 4.22 -1.06 12.77
N ASP A 738 4.37 -0.98 14.09
CA ASP A 738 5.41 -0.17 14.72
C ASP A 738 6.81 -0.64 14.34
N LEU A 739 7.07 -1.95 14.41
CA LEU A 739 8.33 -2.53 13.94
C LEU A 739 8.61 -2.21 12.46
N CYS A 740 7.58 -2.26 11.61
CA CYS A 740 7.73 -1.90 10.21
C CYS A 740 8.07 -0.42 10.01
N GLU A 741 7.48 0.50 10.77
CA GLU A 741 7.82 1.93 10.74
C GLU A 741 9.28 2.17 11.13
N MET A 742 9.76 1.47 12.17
CA MET A 742 11.17 1.52 12.59
C MET A 742 12.10 1.05 11.47
N LEU A 743 11.80 -0.12 10.86
CA LEU A 743 12.60 -0.71 9.78
C LEU A 743 12.60 0.13 8.49
N ILE A 744 11.49 0.83 8.19
CA ILE A 744 11.44 1.79 7.07
C ILE A 744 12.29 3.02 7.38
N ALA A 745 12.22 3.54 8.60
CA ALA A 745 12.94 4.75 8.96
C ALA A 745 14.47 4.57 8.91
N VAL A 746 14.97 3.38 9.25
CA VAL A 746 16.38 3.00 9.10
C VAL A 746 16.74 2.45 7.71
N GLN A 747 15.81 2.55 6.73
CA GLN A 747 16.00 2.12 5.34
C GLN A 747 16.28 0.62 5.15
N TYR A 748 15.98 -0.21 6.15
CA TYR A 748 16.04 -1.67 5.99
C TYR A 748 14.89 -2.17 5.10
N PHE A 749 13.68 -1.66 5.35
CA PHE A 749 12.53 -1.89 4.47
C PHE A 749 12.49 -0.83 3.36
N GLY A 750 12.86 -1.24 2.16
CA GLY A 750 12.91 -0.40 0.97
C GLY A 750 11.62 -0.38 0.15
N ASP A 751 11.69 0.24 -1.03
CA ASP A 751 10.65 0.21 -2.04
C ASP A 751 10.62 -1.15 -2.78
N SER A 752 9.89 -2.09 -2.19
CA SER A 752 9.65 -3.43 -2.74
C SER A 752 8.48 -3.49 -3.71
N PHE A 753 7.93 -2.35 -4.17
CA PHE A 753 6.71 -2.30 -5.01
C PHE A 753 6.85 -3.11 -6.31
N HIS A 754 8.04 -3.12 -6.91
CA HIS A 754 8.29 -3.88 -8.14
C HIS A 754 8.19 -5.39 -7.94
N TYR A 755 8.55 -5.93 -6.76
CA TYR A 755 8.39 -7.35 -6.48
C TYR A 755 6.92 -7.80 -6.51
N MET A 756 5.97 -6.93 -6.15
CA MET A 756 4.54 -7.26 -6.24
C MET A 756 4.06 -7.50 -7.69
N LYS A 757 4.76 -6.95 -8.69
CA LYS A 757 4.41 -7.13 -10.10
C LYS A 757 4.69 -8.53 -10.61
N HIS A 758 5.59 -9.25 -9.94
CA HIS A 758 5.94 -10.63 -10.27
C HIS A 758 4.97 -11.67 -9.67
N SER A 759 3.78 -11.25 -9.20
CA SER A 759 2.73 -12.14 -8.68
C SER A 759 3.20 -13.08 -7.56
N ILE A 760 4.16 -12.61 -6.75
CA ILE A 760 4.64 -13.35 -5.58
C ILE A 760 3.48 -13.42 -4.56
N PRO A 761 3.14 -14.59 -4.00
CA PRO A 761 2.01 -14.77 -3.11
C PRO A 761 2.28 -14.26 -1.69
N MET A 762 2.99 -13.13 -1.54
CA MET A 762 3.27 -12.50 -0.25
C MET A 762 3.43 -10.99 -0.36
N ILE A 763 3.36 -10.34 0.79
CA ILE A 763 3.61 -8.91 0.94
C ILE A 763 4.78 -8.73 1.91
N GLN A 764 5.70 -7.83 1.60
CA GLN A 764 6.90 -7.58 2.41
C GLN A 764 7.35 -6.12 2.38
N GLY A 765 8.28 -5.77 3.26
CA GLY A 765 8.86 -4.44 3.34
C GLY A 765 7.80 -3.35 3.51
N ARG A 766 7.94 -2.25 2.75
CA ARG A 766 7.00 -1.12 2.79
C ARG A 766 5.56 -1.50 2.40
N ASN A 767 5.38 -2.51 1.55
CA ASN A 767 4.04 -2.98 1.17
C ASN A 767 3.35 -3.70 2.34
N TYR A 768 4.10 -4.44 3.17
CA TYR A 768 3.54 -5.11 4.35
C TYR A 768 3.15 -4.09 5.43
N ARG A 769 3.96 -3.04 5.61
CA ARG A 769 3.55 -1.89 6.41
C ARG A 769 2.23 -1.29 5.91
N ASN A 770 2.11 -1.07 4.60
CA ASN A 770 0.89 -0.49 4.01
C ASN A 770 -0.31 -1.43 4.14
N TYR A 771 -0.09 -2.74 4.10
CA TYR A 771 -1.10 -3.76 4.38
C TYR A 771 -1.67 -3.60 5.79
N LEU A 772 -0.79 -3.45 6.79
CA LEU A 772 -1.19 -3.28 8.20
C LEU A 772 -1.85 -1.91 8.47
N ALA A 773 -1.37 -0.87 7.79
CA ALA A 773 -1.82 0.51 8.01
C ALA A 773 -3.05 0.93 7.19
N HIS A 774 -3.44 0.18 6.16
CA HIS A 774 -4.50 0.57 5.21
C HIS A 774 -5.46 -0.60 4.89
N ASP A 775 -6.20 -0.49 3.78
CA ASP A 775 -7.12 -1.54 3.34
C ASP A 775 -6.39 -2.75 2.76
N VAL A 776 -6.59 -3.90 3.41
CA VAL A 776 -5.99 -5.19 3.06
C VAL A 776 -6.50 -5.78 1.74
N LEU A 777 -7.74 -5.46 1.33
CA LEU A 777 -8.45 -6.11 0.23
C LEU A 777 -7.67 -6.15 -1.09
N SER A 778 -7.11 -5.02 -1.53
CA SER A 778 -6.38 -5.00 -2.79
C SER A 778 -5.10 -5.84 -2.73
N TYR A 779 -4.45 -5.88 -1.58
CA TYR A 779 -3.26 -6.71 -1.39
C TYR A 779 -3.60 -8.19 -1.29
N ASP A 780 -4.72 -8.55 -0.69
CA ASP A 780 -5.19 -9.94 -0.63
C ASP A 780 -5.42 -10.48 -2.06
N LEU A 781 -5.99 -9.66 -2.95
CA LEU A 781 -6.15 -10.00 -4.38
C LEU A 781 -4.82 -10.05 -5.15
N LEU A 782 -3.87 -9.15 -4.86
CA LEU A 782 -2.56 -9.13 -5.52
C LEU A 782 -1.73 -10.37 -5.18
N THR A 783 -1.86 -10.88 -3.95
CA THR A 783 -1.07 -12.00 -3.43
C THR A 783 -1.78 -13.34 -3.52
N TYR A 784 -2.99 -13.37 -4.10
CA TYR A 784 -3.79 -14.60 -4.20
C TYR A 784 -4.09 -15.27 -2.85
N SER A 785 -3.91 -14.54 -1.74
CA SER A 785 -3.93 -15.09 -0.38
C SER A 785 -5.34 -15.44 0.11
N SER A 786 -6.38 -14.82 -0.45
CA SER A 786 -7.79 -15.10 -0.16
C SER A 786 -8.28 -16.42 -0.78
N LYS A 787 -7.79 -16.78 -1.97
CA LYS A 787 -8.26 -17.95 -2.73
C LYS A 787 -7.85 -19.31 -2.17
N ILE A 788 -6.90 -19.33 -1.23
CA ILE A 788 -6.41 -20.56 -0.60
C ILE A 788 -7.05 -20.77 0.79
N GLN A 789 -8.01 -19.92 1.19
CA GLN A 789 -8.80 -20.22 2.39
C GLN A 789 -9.68 -21.43 2.11
N GLY A 790 -9.47 -22.48 2.90
CA GLY A 790 -10.27 -23.69 2.86
C GLY A 790 -11.75 -23.32 2.91
N GLY A 791 -12.49 -23.71 1.87
CA GLY A 791 -13.93 -23.76 1.97
C GLY A 791 -14.25 -24.69 3.12
N GLY A 792 -14.66 -24.12 4.25
CA GLY A 792 -15.45 -24.80 5.26
C GLY A 792 -16.79 -25.19 4.65
N LYS A 793 -16.77 -26.14 3.71
CA LYS A 793 -17.89 -27.04 3.55
C LYS A 793 -17.77 -27.98 4.73
N GLU A 794 -18.58 -27.74 5.76
CA GLU A 794 -19.10 -28.85 6.54
C GLU A 794 -19.38 -29.99 5.57
N CYS A 795 -18.78 -31.15 5.84
CA CYS A 795 -19.27 -32.39 5.29
C CYS A 795 -20.79 -32.32 5.36
N ARG A 796 -21.47 -32.33 4.19
CA ARG A 796 -22.85 -32.78 4.12
C ARG A 796 -22.82 -34.24 4.59
N LYS A 797 -22.92 -34.41 5.90
CA LYS A 797 -23.46 -35.62 6.49
C LYS A 797 -24.97 -35.53 6.31
N ASP A 798 -25.47 -36.53 5.60
CA ASP A 798 -26.83 -37.06 5.65
C ASP A 798 -27.93 -36.28 4.91
N CYS A 799 -28.06 -36.58 3.60
CA CYS A 799 -29.26 -37.11 2.92
C CYS A 799 -29.07 -37.05 1.40
#